data_AF-A0A7W1FMC1-F1
#
_entry.id   AF-A0A7W1FMC1-F1
#
_cell.length_a   1.000
_cell.length_b   1.000
_cell.length_c   1.000
_cell.angle_alpha   90.00
_cell.angle_beta   90.00
_cell.angle_gamma   90.00
#
_symmetry.space_group_name_H-M   'P 1'
#
loop_
_entity.id
_entity.type
_entity.pdbx_description
1 polymer ?
#
loop_
_entity_poly.entity_id
_entity_poly.type
_entity_poly.pdbx_seq_one_letter_code
_entity_poly.pdbx_strand_id
1 'polypeptide(L)'
;MPTPIRRPVLLRPVAALLLLLVTGLPAADTPARVDAPAVPPVPSVPAETLAADLLKGLPSQPCLVERDGKAMWIGTDPTLAYQVVAIDKDGNALIGTEIGQLTVARKLLVDNRTDAIGALSALIAHAKGAQLKADGLLLREGILTGLHLFSAQTLVLAEGVLKRQDLPAVADKRASDRTSVGDAASTLEKNLTTSAFDEPGRRSLIDVLHKLSKADSNEQVDEVTPAFARRLVRGGWLRKLMPDHAAAVTTLEKAIAAAEKFQPVTLYEGTGLKLAEVSDAFDRSNRWVLTTPTRVAYVQPHEAPLYYWALGEPGPTLAVDLPAGADPTAVNEQVLGVRLFQGSTLLASWSKDAGFSSKRETWRQAYPVKPHKGVDPNSISDVMPPHIVLTALNGDIVRLYTAHGVLHPPVDDTTKDAERFLAEAAKSLPDPAHLDLIGQYILAYVYDSPDSRFPFLVGNRQVKSDIHQTALQTLSTVTCGMIRGDCDDLSELYQAIAERQGRTAHVISLPQHAAAAFAEKKEDGNWHTYLLQTGPALQFSDVKLSLALEKLYKSFDEGDTFDPNGLGLLLRFSGENTRGPWRLSWRIFSEPEYAKTMIDVQRDWHYQTYQRGIAKMKKLIAEGDDDNANYRELSGLYSFTGQYDLAVDYHRQAIDRTTDPENRLSLTVELVQHLFEAKQDEPARKAALDILDQQLPALKKDPAYRERIDQTQAQIGLQLAGALTHGKAYDLALRALKDTQLDDMAGKITQVGEWLNSPKFNQRAWDNAPQLLGLRRLFLMYSGIAVEVLDGIPQDELTTNTDLQLLARSLQDWLTTIAFHDIDEPEDALSRYSIAGRFYTAMLGEDNLMKLIDSVELPKKNDRNHAKRIGGLAQLQLDLPFVKLSVPFWSAQLMELFERERTTLDKKQVAALAKQVKISYDASKALGLEHNLFERNLHLVQVISAVVAQDANLLRERLKWVKEKDDKRLRDDTAQWLGDVARFVPLDWYQQVIQIWKDELNYKPKYYWIAWRAALNSAPQHALKIAEFAKNEFKDDLSFTEEYEFMKALFATPKAAVPAPEKKAEPAAVK
;
A
#
# COMPACT_ATOMS: atom_id res chain seq x y z
N MET A 1 5.55 6.31 -7.21
CA MET A 1 4.41 5.84 -6.37
C MET A 1 4.06 6.91 -5.34
N PRO A 2 2.83 7.48 -5.31
CA PRO A 2 2.35 8.22 -4.13
C PRO A 2 0.98 7.74 -3.58
N THR A 3 0.98 7.47 -2.27
CA THR A 3 -0.11 7.52 -1.24
C THR A 3 -1.44 6.75 -1.41
N PRO A 4 -1.95 6.09 -0.35
CA PRO A 4 -3.36 5.73 -0.24
C PRO A 4 -4.24 7.00 -0.13
N ILE A 5 -5.27 7.06 -0.97
CA ILE A 5 -6.12 8.22 -1.18
C ILE A 5 -7.04 8.44 0.04
N ARG A 6 -6.96 9.61 0.68
CA ARG A 6 -8.11 10.22 1.37
C ARG A 6 -8.95 10.98 0.32
N ARG A 7 -10.14 10.47 -0.02
CA ARG A 7 -11.13 11.22 -0.82
C ARG A 7 -11.55 12.48 -0.04
N PRO A 8 -11.43 13.70 -0.59
CA PRO A 8 -12.20 14.84 -0.10
C PRO A 8 -13.66 14.72 -0.58
N VAL A 9 -14.57 15.19 0.25
CA VAL A 9 -16.02 15.24 0.05
C VAL A 9 -16.38 15.89 -1.30
N LEU A 10 -17.34 15.28 -2.02
CA LEU A 10 -18.05 15.81 -3.18
C LEU A 10 -18.25 17.34 -3.12
N LEU A 11 -17.64 18.06 -4.05
CA LEU A 11 -18.04 19.41 -4.44
C LEU A 11 -18.41 19.42 -5.92
N ARG A 12 -19.65 19.83 -6.18
CA ARG A 12 -20.21 20.22 -7.50
C ARG A 12 -19.37 21.35 -8.16
N PRO A 13 -19.52 21.61 -9.47
CA PRO A 13 -18.44 22.12 -10.32
C PRO A 13 -17.97 23.55 -10.00
N VAL A 14 -16.71 23.79 -10.38
CA VAL A 14 -15.73 24.84 -10.05
C VAL A 14 -16.11 26.29 -10.44
N ALA A 15 -17.39 26.63 -10.66
CA ALA A 15 -17.76 27.97 -11.15
C ALA A 15 -17.93 29.07 -10.08
N ALA A 16 -17.73 28.82 -8.77
CA ALA A 16 -18.16 29.78 -7.72
C ALA A 16 -17.11 30.12 -6.64
N LEU A 17 -15.80 30.02 -6.92
CA LEU A 17 -14.74 30.32 -5.94
C LEU A 17 -13.93 31.59 -6.26
N LEU A 18 -14.61 32.70 -6.59
CA LEU A 18 -13.97 34.00 -6.87
C LEU A 18 -14.65 35.21 -6.21
N LEU A 19 -15.58 35.01 -5.27
CA LEU A 19 -16.12 36.08 -4.43
C LEU A 19 -16.34 35.55 -3.01
N LEU A 20 -15.45 35.91 -2.08
CA LEU A 20 -15.69 36.12 -0.63
C LEU A 20 -14.41 35.90 0.18
N LEU A 21 -13.51 36.90 0.21
CA LEU A 21 -12.48 37.05 1.24
C LEU A 21 -12.19 38.55 1.45
N VAL A 22 -12.99 39.23 2.27
CA VAL A 22 -12.67 40.54 2.88
C VAL A 22 -13.33 40.61 4.28
N THR A 23 -12.52 41.04 5.27
CA THR A 23 -12.85 41.44 6.67
C THR A 23 -13.06 40.30 7.67
N GLY A 24 -12.58 40.32 8.92
CA GLY A 24 -11.79 41.29 9.69
C GLY A 24 -11.59 40.72 11.12
N LEU A 25 -10.43 40.98 11.72
CA LEU A 25 -10.09 40.65 13.12
C LEU A 25 -10.81 41.59 14.10
N PRO A 26 -11.04 41.14 15.36
CA PRO A 26 -10.68 42.01 16.46
C PRO A 26 -9.91 41.33 17.61
N ALA A 27 -8.90 42.09 18.04
CA ALA A 27 -8.47 42.48 19.37
C ALA A 27 -8.50 41.50 20.57
N ALA A 28 -7.36 41.51 21.24
CA ALA A 28 -7.02 40.85 22.49
C ALA A 28 -7.80 41.39 23.69
N ASP A 29 -8.18 40.48 24.59
CA ASP A 29 -8.70 40.80 25.92
C ASP A 29 -7.58 40.94 26.96
N THR A 30 -7.81 41.94 27.81
CA THR A 30 -6.94 42.44 28.88
C THR A 30 -7.09 41.57 30.14
N PRO A 31 -6.07 41.40 31.00
CA PRO A 31 -6.18 40.55 32.18
C PRO A 31 -7.01 41.19 33.29
N ALA A 32 -7.80 40.35 33.97
CA ALA A 32 -8.64 40.75 35.10
C ALA A 32 -7.81 41.19 36.32
N ARG A 33 -8.35 42.19 37.01
CA ARG A 33 -7.84 42.89 38.19
C ARG A 33 -7.93 42.01 39.44
N VAL A 34 -6.88 42.03 40.27
CA VAL A 34 -6.82 41.40 41.59
C VAL A 34 -7.47 42.33 42.61
N ASP A 35 -8.55 41.88 43.25
CA ASP A 35 -9.14 42.52 44.44
C ASP A 35 -8.73 41.78 45.73
N ALA A 36 -8.59 42.56 46.80
CA ALA A 36 -8.12 42.16 48.13
C ALA A 36 -9.07 41.17 48.86
N PRO A 37 -8.57 40.39 49.85
CA PRO A 37 -9.37 39.37 50.51
C PRO A 37 -10.42 39.96 51.44
N ALA A 38 -11.68 39.56 51.24
CA ALA A 38 -12.77 39.82 52.18
C ALA A 38 -12.76 38.81 53.34
N VAL A 39 -13.01 39.31 54.55
CA VAL A 39 -13.13 38.55 55.81
C VAL A 39 -14.33 37.59 55.75
N PRO A 40 -14.21 36.33 56.22
CA PRO A 40 -15.32 35.38 56.15
C PRO A 40 -16.44 35.72 57.16
N PRO A 41 -17.72 35.60 56.78
CA PRO A 41 -18.81 35.68 57.74
C PRO A 41 -18.90 34.40 58.58
N VAL A 42 -19.29 34.59 59.84
CA VAL A 42 -19.58 33.54 60.82
C VAL A 42 -20.75 32.66 60.32
N PRO A 43 -20.67 31.32 60.42
CA PRO A 43 -21.72 30.44 59.91
C PRO A 43 -23.00 30.54 60.76
N SER A 44 -24.11 30.92 60.12
CA SER A 44 -25.46 30.68 60.62
C SER A 44 -25.86 29.23 60.29
N VAL A 45 -26.44 28.55 61.28
CA VAL A 45 -27.00 27.20 61.13
C VAL A 45 -28.10 27.22 60.06
N PRO A 46 -28.02 26.46 58.96
CA PRO A 46 -29.09 26.39 57.97
C PRO A 46 -30.32 25.73 58.59
N ALA A 47 -31.50 26.28 58.29
CA ALA A 47 -32.77 25.58 58.54
C ALA A 47 -32.78 24.23 57.80
N GLU A 48 -33.29 23.17 58.44
CA GLU A 48 -33.44 21.86 57.81
C GLU A 48 -34.20 22.00 56.49
N THR A 49 -33.54 21.65 55.38
CA THR A 49 -34.16 21.65 54.06
C THR A 49 -35.17 20.51 54.00
N LEU A 50 -36.43 20.81 53.64
CA LEU A 50 -37.48 19.80 53.55
C LEU A 50 -37.10 18.68 52.57
N ALA A 51 -37.41 17.43 52.92
CA ALA A 51 -37.06 16.25 52.11
C ALA A 51 -37.53 16.35 50.65
N ALA A 52 -38.76 16.85 50.44
CA ALA A 52 -39.32 17.07 49.12
C ALA A 52 -38.51 18.06 48.27
N ASP A 53 -37.86 19.06 48.88
CA ASP A 53 -37.05 20.04 48.17
C ASP A 53 -35.65 19.50 47.84
N LEU A 54 -35.08 18.66 48.71
CA LEU A 54 -33.86 17.91 48.40
C LEU A 54 -34.11 16.93 47.23
N LEU A 55 -35.20 16.16 47.27
CA LEU A 55 -35.48 15.18 46.20
C LEU A 55 -35.71 15.83 44.83
N LYS A 56 -36.25 17.06 44.75
CA LYS A 56 -36.36 17.83 43.49
C LYS A 56 -35.01 18.18 42.88
N GLY A 57 -33.97 18.37 43.69
CA GLY A 57 -32.61 18.70 43.22
C GLY A 57 -31.81 17.48 42.74
N LEU A 58 -32.31 16.27 42.99
CA LEU A 58 -31.68 14.98 42.68
C LEU A 58 -32.33 14.30 41.47
N PRO A 59 -31.64 13.33 40.83
CA PRO A 59 -32.24 12.56 39.75
C PRO A 59 -33.43 11.73 40.25
N SER A 60 -34.49 11.68 39.45
CA SER A 60 -35.67 10.86 39.75
C SER A 60 -35.35 9.38 39.56
N GLN A 61 -34.98 8.69 40.64
CA GLN A 61 -34.59 7.29 40.63
C GLN A 61 -35.23 6.53 41.80
N PRO A 62 -35.56 5.23 41.64
CA PRO A 62 -36.24 4.45 42.67
C PRO A 62 -35.49 4.34 44.01
N CYS A 63 -34.16 4.48 44.01
CA CYS A 63 -33.36 4.45 45.24
C CYS A 63 -33.43 5.73 46.07
N LEU A 64 -34.07 6.80 45.58
CA LEU A 64 -34.20 8.09 46.27
C LEU A 64 -35.65 8.30 46.67
N VAL A 65 -35.96 8.12 47.95
CA VAL A 65 -37.33 8.14 48.46
C VAL A 65 -37.47 9.09 49.64
N GLU A 66 -38.68 9.59 49.84
CA GLU A 66 -39.06 10.21 51.11
C GLU A 66 -39.51 9.11 52.08
N ARG A 67 -38.90 9.04 53.26
CA ARG A 67 -39.31 8.15 54.35
C ARG A 67 -39.25 8.94 55.66
N ASP A 68 -40.33 8.95 56.42
CA ASP A 68 -40.47 9.66 57.70
C ASP A 68 -40.11 11.16 57.62
N GLY A 69 -40.50 11.83 56.53
CA GLY A 69 -40.21 13.25 56.29
C GLY A 69 -38.76 13.57 55.96
N LYS A 70 -37.93 12.54 55.68
CA LYS A 70 -36.51 12.65 55.34
C LYS A 70 -36.26 12.12 53.93
N ALA A 71 -35.35 12.77 53.20
CA ALA A 71 -34.85 12.27 51.92
C ALA A 71 -33.85 11.14 52.20
N MET A 72 -34.11 9.94 51.69
CA MET A 72 -33.31 8.74 51.93
C MET A 72 -32.77 8.18 50.63
N TRP A 73 -31.49 7.78 50.64
CA TRP A 73 -30.89 6.95 49.62
C TRP A 73 -30.89 5.49 50.10
N ILE A 74 -31.71 4.65 49.49
CA ILE A 74 -32.02 3.29 49.94
C ILE A 74 -31.41 2.22 49.02
N GLY A 75 -30.86 1.17 49.63
CA GLY A 75 -30.30 0.02 48.93
C GLY A 75 -31.36 -0.97 48.47
N THR A 76 -30.92 -2.04 47.80
CA THR A 76 -31.74 -3.24 47.53
C THR A 76 -32.19 -3.91 48.81
N ASP A 77 -31.36 -3.87 49.86
CA ASP A 77 -31.79 -4.12 51.23
C ASP A 77 -32.34 -2.80 51.82
N PRO A 78 -33.66 -2.70 52.09
CA PRO A 78 -34.28 -1.48 52.61
C PRO A 78 -33.81 -1.09 54.02
N THR A 79 -33.06 -1.96 54.71
CA THR A 79 -32.42 -1.67 56.01
C THR A 79 -31.11 -0.90 55.85
N LEU A 80 -30.47 -0.96 54.68
CA LEU A 80 -29.31 -0.16 54.33
C LEU A 80 -29.78 1.14 53.67
N ALA A 81 -29.83 2.22 54.45
CA ALA A 81 -30.28 3.52 54.00
C ALA A 81 -29.45 4.64 54.62
N TYR A 82 -29.15 5.67 53.82
CA TYR A 82 -28.46 6.86 54.26
C TYR A 82 -29.34 8.10 54.06
N GLN A 83 -29.45 8.94 55.10
CA GLN A 83 -30.19 10.20 55.01
C GLN A 83 -29.41 11.20 54.15
N VAL A 84 -30.04 11.71 53.10
CA VAL A 84 -29.55 12.89 52.37
C VAL A 84 -29.86 14.12 53.19
N VAL A 85 -28.81 14.86 53.57
CA VAL A 85 -28.90 16.02 54.46
C VAL A 85 -28.75 17.35 53.73
N ALA A 86 -28.11 17.36 52.55
CA ALA A 86 -27.93 18.54 51.71
C ALA A 86 -27.55 18.14 50.26
N ILE A 87 -27.49 19.12 49.37
CA ILE A 87 -26.95 18.99 48.01
C ILE A 87 -25.85 20.05 47.87
N ASP A 88 -24.67 19.68 47.36
CA ASP A 88 -23.58 20.62 47.15
C ASP A 88 -23.81 21.50 45.90
N LYS A 89 -22.92 22.48 45.71
CA LYS A 89 -22.96 23.41 44.57
C LYS A 89 -22.85 22.73 43.20
N ASP A 90 -22.30 21.53 43.14
CA ASP A 90 -22.09 20.75 41.91
C ASP A 90 -23.25 19.75 41.70
N GLY A 91 -24.27 19.80 42.55
CA GLY A 91 -25.47 18.96 42.47
C GLY A 91 -25.27 17.54 42.98
N ASN A 92 -24.22 17.27 43.78
CA ASN A 92 -24.00 15.98 44.45
C ASN A 92 -24.77 15.94 45.77
N ALA A 93 -25.22 14.76 46.18
CA ALA A 93 -25.88 14.59 47.47
C ALA A 93 -24.84 14.53 48.60
N LEU A 94 -25.11 15.20 49.73
CA LEU A 94 -24.41 14.96 50.99
C LEU A 94 -25.25 14.04 51.87
N ILE A 95 -24.65 12.95 52.34
CA ILE A 95 -25.31 11.98 53.23
C ILE A 95 -24.71 12.00 54.63
N GLY A 96 -25.55 11.79 55.64
CA GLY A 96 -25.10 11.65 57.03
C GLY A 96 -24.45 10.29 57.30
N THR A 97 -23.24 10.28 57.83
CA THR A 97 -22.48 9.06 58.17
C THR A 97 -21.77 9.17 59.52
N GLU A 98 -21.24 8.06 60.05
CA GLU A 98 -20.46 8.05 61.31
C GLU A 98 -19.15 8.85 61.26
N ILE A 99 -18.64 9.14 60.06
CA ILE A 99 -17.41 9.92 59.85
C ILE A 99 -17.71 11.39 59.50
N GLY A 100 -18.99 11.80 59.44
CA GLY A 100 -19.43 13.15 59.07
C GLY A 100 -20.37 13.16 57.85
N GLN A 101 -20.54 14.32 57.23
CA GLN A 101 -21.32 14.46 55.99
C GLN A 101 -20.46 14.06 54.79
N LEU A 102 -20.84 13.00 54.09
CA LEU A 102 -20.09 12.46 52.96
C LEU A 102 -20.74 12.86 51.63
N THR A 103 -19.96 13.36 50.69
CA THR A 103 -20.46 13.68 49.35
C THR A 103 -20.58 12.40 48.51
N VAL A 104 -21.69 12.25 47.78
CA VAL A 104 -21.95 11.14 46.85
C VAL A 104 -22.03 11.69 45.43
N ALA A 105 -21.15 11.22 44.56
CA ALA A 105 -21.10 11.66 43.17
C ALA A 105 -22.46 11.47 42.50
N ARG A 106 -23.00 12.55 41.91
CA ARG A 106 -24.32 12.59 41.26
C ARG A 106 -24.54 11.44 40.29
N LYS A 107 -23.49 11.01 39.58
CA LYS A 107 -23.54 9.89 38.65
C LYS A 107 -24.00 8.56 39.28
N LEU A 108 -23.58 8.24 40.51
CA LEU A 108 -24.02 7.01 41.19
C LEU A 108 -25.54 7.02 41.44
N LEU A 109 -26.08 8.21 41.69
CA LEU A 109 -27.52 8.40 41.85
C LEU A 109 -28.23 8.30 40.49
N VAL A 110 -27.72 8.99 39.45
CA VAL A 110 -28.28 8.94 38.09
C VAL A 110 -28.33 7.52 37.55
N ASP A 111 -27.29 6.73 37.79
CA ASP A 111 -27.17 5.35 37.32
C ASP A 111 -27.90 4.35 38.26
N ASN A 112 -28.63 4.84 39.29
CA ASN A 112 -29.37 4.05 40.27
C ASN A 112 -28.52 2.93 40.93
N ARG A 113 -27.27 3.25 41.29
CA ARG A 113 -26.27 2.31 41.83
C ARG A 113 -26.53 1.96 43.30
N THR A 114 -27.49 1.07 43.53
CA THR A 114 -27.84 0.59 44.88
C THR A 114 -26.76 -0.28 45.52
N ASP A 115 -25.86 -0.88 44.72
CA ASP A 115 -24.68 -1.60 45.19
C ASP A 115 -23.67 -0.69 45.92
N ALA A 116 -23.64 0.61 45.58
CA ALA A 116 -22.81 1.61 46.25
C ALA A 116 -23.14 1.74 47.74
N ILE A 117 -24.40 1.56 48.12
CA ILE A 117 -24.87 1.63 49.49
C ILE A 117 -24.34 0.45 50.31
N GLY A 118 -24.37 -0.76 49.72
CA GLY A 118 -23.82 -1.95 50.36
C GLY A 118 -22.32 -1.82 50.63
N ALA A 119 -21.56 -1.34 49.65
CA ALA A 119 -20.12 -1.13 49.77
C ALA A 119 -19.73 -0.02 50.77
N LEU A 120 -20.60 0.99 50.94
CA LEU A 120 -20.29 2.19 51.72
C LEU A 120 -19.98 1.88 53.19
N SER A 121 -20.66 0.90 53.79
CA SER A 121 -20.42 0.47 55.18
C SER A 121 -18.96 0.06 55.43
N ALA A 122 -18.39 -0.76 54.53
CA ALA A 122 -17.00 -1.21 54.61
C ALA A 122 -16.01 -0.04 54.38
N LEU A 123 -16.31 0.85 53.43
CA LEU A 123 -15.50 2.03 53.16
C LEU A 123 -15.45 2.98 54.36
N ILE A 124 -16.59 3.21 55.03
CA ILE A 124 -16.66 4.01 56.25
C ILE A 124 -15.86 3.35 57.38
N ALA A 125 -15.94 2.03 57.53
CA ALA A 125 -15.18 1.30 58.55
C ALA A 125 -13.67 1.48 58.36
N HIS A 126 -13.16 1.36 57.12
CA HIS A 126 -11.74 1.62 56.82
C HIS A 126 -11.35 3.09 57.06
N ALA A 127 -12.20 4.04 56.65
CA ALA A 127 -11.96 5.46 56.87
C ALA A 127 -11.87 5.79 58.37
N LYS A 128 -12.80 5.26 59.17
CA LYS A 128 -12.83 5.39 60.63
C LYS A 128 -11.61 4.75 61.28
N GLY A 129 -11.22 3.55 60.86
CA GLY A 129 -10.01 2.88 61.33
C GLY A 129 -8.73 3.67 61.06
N ALA A 130 -8.70 4.42 59.96
CA ALA A 130 -7.61 5.35 59.62
C ALA A 130 -7.78 6.77 60.18
N GLN A 131 -8.78 7.00 61.04
CA GLN A 131 -9.09 8.28 61.68
C GLN A 131 -9.39 9.42 60.69
N LEU A 132 -9.97 9.09 59.53
CA LEU A 132 -10.41 10.06 58.54
C LEU A 132 -11.79 10.62 58.88
N LYS A 133 -11.98 11.91 58.59
CA LYS A 133 -13.30 12.58 58.61
C LYS A 133 -13.85 12.66 57.19
N ALA A 134 -15.17 12.81 57.07
CA ALA A 134 -15.85 12.92 55.78
C ALA A 134 -15.51 14.19 55.00
N ASP A 135 -14.97 15.22 55.66
CA ASP A 135 -14.63 16.50 55.04
C ASP A 135 -13.69 16.32 53.83
N GLY A 136 -14.22 16.61 52.63
CA GLY A 136 -13.49 16.49 51.36
C GLY A 136 -13.40 15.07 50.77
N LEU A 137 -14.05 14.07 51.38
CA LEU A 137 -14.21 12.73 50.81
C LEU A 137 -15.45 12.67 49.91
N LEU A 138 -15.25 12.14 48.70
CA LEU A 138 -16.29 11.92 47.70
C LEU A 138 -16.43 10.42 47.44
N LEU A 139 -17.62 9.87 47.68
CA LEU A 139 -18.00 8.55 47.21
C LEU A 139 -18.22 8.60 45.70
N ARG A 140 -17.41 7.84 44.97
CA ARG A 140 -17.52 7.69 43.51
C ARG A 140 -17.06 6.31 43.07
N GLU A 141 -17.22 6.01 41.79
CA GLU A 141 -16.68 4.81 41.18
C GLU A 141 -15.54 5.17 40.22
N GLY A 142 -14.45 4.42 40.30
CA GLY A 142 -13.34 4.50 39.33
C GLY A 142 -13.20 3.19 38.57
N ILE A 143 -12.68 3.25 37.34
CA ILE A 143 -12.52 2.07 36.46
C ILE A 143 -11.66 0.99 37.13
N LEU A 144 -10.53 1.38 37.74
CA LEU A 144 -9.64 0.48 38.49
C LEU A 144 -10.10 0.22 39.92
N THR A 145 -10.52 1.28 40.61
CA THR A 145 -10.70 1.26 42.06
C THR A 145 -12.05 0.70 42.48
N GLY A 146 -13.02 0.64 41.55
CA GLY A 146 -14.42 0.36 41.87
C GLY A 146 -15.01 1.48 42.72
N LEU A 147 -15.99 1.16 43.55
CA LEU A 147 -16.57 2.07 44.53
C LEU A 147 -15.54 2.42 45.62
N HIS A 148 -15.30 3.70 45.85
CA HIS A 148 -14.28 4.19 46.77
C HIS A 148 -14.60 5.57 47.33
N LEU A 149 -13.96 5.95 48.44
CA LEU A 149 -13.95 7.33 48.93
C LEU A 149 -12.67 8.03 48.45
N PHE A 150 -12.79 9.21 47.86
CA PHE A 150 -11.67 9.96 47.30
C PHE A 150 -11.56 11.38 47.86
N SER A 151 -10.34 11.79 48.19
CA SER A 151 -9.93 13.19 48.32
C SER A 151 -8.60 13.40 47.59
N ALA A 152 -8.16 14.66 47.47
CA ALA A 152 -6.87 14.98 46.85
C ALA A 152 -5.67 14.29 47.53
N GLN A 153 -5.80 13.91 48.80
CA GLN A 153 -4.72 13.34 49.62
C GLN A 153 -4.95 11.89 50.03
N THR A 154 -6.16 11.35 49.88
CA THR A 154 -6.51 10.05 50.43
C THR A 154 -7.50 9.31 49.55
N LEU A 155 -7.32 7.99 49.46
CA LEU A 155 -8.23 7.07 48.79
C LEU A 155 -8.59 5.94 49.75
N VAL A 156 -9.87 5.65 49.92
CA VAL A 156 -10.34 4.52 50.72
C VAL A 156 -10.97 3.49 49.78
N LEU A 157 -10.35 2.32 49.71
CA LEU A 157 -10.81 1.16 48.96
C LEU A 157 -11.42 0.12 49.91
N ALA A 158 -12.06 -0.90 49.33
CA ALA A 158 -12.57 -2.04 50.10
C ALA A 158 -11.46 -2.84 50.80
N GLU A 159 -10.21 -2.73 50.35
CA GLU A 159 -9.04 -3.40 50.96
C GLU A 159 -8.33 -2.54 52.01
N GLY A 160 -8.63 -1.24 52.09
CA GLY A 160 -7.97 -0.33 53.04
C GLY A 160 -7.74 1.07 52.50
N VAL A 161 -6.84 1.81 53.17
CA VAL A 161 -6.62 3.24 52.95
C VAL A 161 -5.26 3.50 52.30
N LEU A 162 -5.25 4.33 51.26
CA LEU A 162 -4.05 4.84 50.59
C LEU A 162 -3.91 6.34 50.81
N LYS A 163 -2.69 6.81 51.05
CA LYS A 163 -2.35 8.24 51.18
C LYS A 163 -1.45 8.67 50.03
N ARG A 164 -1.70 9.87 49.50
CA ARG A 164 -0.86 10.47 48.46
C ARG A 164 0.55 10.68 49.00
N GLN A 165 1.55 10.36 48.17
CA GLN A 165 2.96 10.57 48.45
C GLN A 165 3.48 11.75 47.62
N ASP A 166 4.36 12.55 48.20
CA ASP A 166 5.09 13.59 47.47
C ASP A 166 6.23 12.93 46.70
N LEU A 167 6.11 12.91 45.37
CA LEU A 167 7.16 12.43 44.50
C LEU A 167 8.10 13.59 44.11
N PRO A 168 9.42 13.36 44.01
CA PRO A 168 10.33 14.33 43.41
C PRO A 168 9.83 14.65 42.00
N ALA A 169 10.02 15.88 41.49
CA ALA A 169 9.69 16.22 40.11
C ALA A 169 10.34 15.21 39.13
N VAL A 170 9.53 14.31 38.58
CA VAL A 170 9.97 13.18 37.73
C VAL A 170 10.21 13.64 36.29
N ALA A 171 9.49 14.68 35.84
CA ALA A 171 9.51 15.18 34.47
C ALA A 171 10.90 15.67 34.01
N ASP A 172 11.62 16.44 34.83
CA ASP A 172 12.97 16.93 34.47
C ASP A 172 14.05 15.84 34.50
N LYS A 173 13.80 14.70 35.18
CA LYS A 173 14.82 13.69 35.47
C LYS A 173 14.96 12.58 34.42
N ARG A 174 14.06 12.50 33.44
CA ARG A 174 14.08 11.40 32.45
C ARG A 174 14.51 11.83 31.05
N ALA A 175 14.81 13.11 30.85
CA ALA A 175 15.43 13.60 29.63
C ALA A 175 16.77 12.90 29.33
N SER A 176 17.54 12.54 30.37
CA SER A 176 18.79 11.79 30.24
C SER A 176 18.62 10.40 29.62
N ASP A 177 17.47 9.74 29.86
CA ASP A 177 17.19 8.43 29.25
C ASP A 177 16.99 8.60 27.74
N ARG A 178 16.27 9.64 27.30
CA ARG A 178 16.11 9.96 25.87
C ARG A 178 17.44 10.33 25.21
N THR A 179 18.27 11.12 25.90
CA THR A 179 19.64 11.43 25.44
C THR A 179 20.47 10.15 25.27
N SER A 180 20.38 9.22 26.22
CA SER A 180 21.09 7.94 26.14
C SER A 180 20.67 7.09 24.93
N VAL A 181 19.38 7.11 24.57
CA VAL A 181 18.87 6.48 23.34
C VAL A 181 19.48 7.16 22.10
N GLY A 182 19.49 8.49 22.06
CA GLY A 182 20.09 9.26 20.96
C GLY A 182 21.58 8.98 20.79
N ASP A 183 22.35 8.98 21.88
CA ASP A 183 23.80 8.72 21.87
C ASP A 183 24.13 7.30 21.37
N ALA A 184 23.34 6.31 21.80
CA ALA A 184 23.48 4.94 21.33
C ALA A 184 23.11 4.80 19.84
N ALA A 185 22.06 5.48 19.38
CA ALA A 185 21.66 5.50 17.98
C ALA A 185 22.73 6.16 17.07
N SER A 186 23.28 7.30 17.48
CA SER A 186 24.38 7.96 16.74
C SER A 186 25.67 7.13 16.69
N THR A 187 25.89 6.28 17.69
CA THR A 187 27.02 5.32 17.65
C THR A 187 26.81 4.27 16.57
N LEU A 188 25.60 3.73 16.44
CA LEU A 188 25.26 2.78 15.37
C LEU A 188 25.29 3.41 13.98
N GLU A 189 24.80 4.64 13.84
CA GLU A 189 24.86 5.39 12.56
C GLU A 189 26.29 5.46 12.01
N LYS A 190 27.28 5.74 12.86
CA LYS A 190 28.71 5.75 12.45
C LYS A 190 29.17 4.38 11.94
N ASN A 191 28.70 3.30 12.56
CA ASN A 191 29.05 1.92 12.18
C ASN A 191 28.43 1.51 10.83
N LEU A 192 27.38 2.18 10.36
CA LEU A 192 26.77 1.88 9.06
C LEU A 192 27.73 2.11 7.88
N THR A 193 28.72 2.99 8.03
CA THR A 193 29.73 3.26 7.00
C THR A 193 30.57 2.04 6.63
N THR A 194 30.69 1.07 7.55
CA THR A 194 31.43 -0.19 7.35
C THR A 194 30.51 -1.39 7.17
N SER A 195 29.19 -1.18 7.05
CA SER A 195 28.20 -2.25 6.94
C SER A 195 28.08 -2.80 5.51
N ALA A 196 27.39 -3.94 5.36
CA ALA A 196 27.10 -4.56 4.06
C ALA A 196 25.97 -3.87 3.27
N PHE A 197 25.27 -2.92 3.88
CA PHE A 197 24.17 -2.19 3.22
C PHE A 197 24.73 -1.22 2.19
N ASP A 198 24.06 -1.12 1.04
CA ASP A 198 24.31 -0.05 0.08
C ASP A 198 23.75 1.31 0.56
N GLU A 199 23.91 2.36 -0.24
CA GLU A 199 23.50 3.70 0.15
C GLU A 199 21.99 3.83 0.44
N PRO A 200 21.08 3.31 -0.41
CA PRO A 200 19.65 3.25 -0.07
C PRO A 200 19.39 2.50 1.24
N GLY A 201 19.99 1.32 1.43
CA GLY A 201 19.86 0.55 2.67
C GLY A 201 20.32 1.34 3.91
N ARG A 202 21.46 2.02 3.84
CA ARG A 202 21.97 2.87 4.93
C ARG A 202 21.03 4.04 5.23
N ARG A 203 20.55 4.76 4.21
CA ARG A 203 19.62 5.89 4.40
C ARG A 203 18.33 5.45 5.09
N SER A 204 17.79 4.27 4.75
CA SER A 204 16.59 3.72 5.39
C SER A 204 16.80 3.43 6.88
N LEU A 205 17.96 2.86 7.25
CA LEU A 205 18.31 2.60 8.65
C LEU A 205 18.51 3.88 9.46
N ILE A 206 19.16 4.88 8.87
CA ILE A 206 19.39 6.19 9.51
C ILE A 206 18.06 6.86 9.87
N ASP A 207 17.06 6.82 8.97
CA ASP A 207 15.73 7.37 9.26
C ASP A 207 15.11 6.76 10.53
N VAL A 208 15.15 5.42 10.65
CA VAL A 208 14.64 4.73 11.85
C VAL A 208 15.44 5.11 13.10
N LEU A 209 16.78 5.15 13.01
CA LEU A 209 17.65 5.52 14.14
C LEU A 209 17.36 6.94 14.65
N HIS A 210 17.14 7.90 13.74
CA HIS A 210 16.85 9.29 14.08
C HIS A 210 15.49 9.49 14.75
N LYS A 211 14.58 8.51 14.66
CA LYS A 211 13.25 8.56 15.29
C LYS A 211 13.24 8.05 16.73
N LEU A 212 14.20 7.20 17.13
CA LEU A 212 14.14 6.47 18.41
C LEU A 212 14.04 7.36 19.66
N SER A 213 14.73 8.50 19.67
CA SER A 213 14.75 9.44 20.81
C SER A 213 13.62 10.47 20.79
N LYS A 214 12.79 10.50 19.72
CA LYS A 214 11.69 11.45 19.57
C LYS A 214 10.47 11.02 20.39
N ALA A 215 9.69 12.00 20.83
CA ALA A 215 8.40 11.77 21.46
C ALA A 215 7.37 11.30 20.42
N ASP A 216 6.35 10.59 20.87
CA ASP A 216 5.25 10.11 20.03
C ASP A 216 4.38 11.31 19.64
N SER A 217 4.70 11.94 18.51
CA SER A 217 3.97 13.08 17.95
C SER A 217 3.15 12.65 16.74
N ASN A 218 2.30 13.54 16.23
CA ASN A 218 1.50 13.32 15.02
C ASN A 218 2.39 13.33 13.76
N GLU A 219 3.24 12.31 13.61
CA GLU A 219 3.90 11.99 12.34
C GLU A 219 2.84 11.56 11.31
N GLN A 220 3.19 11.59 10.02
CA GLN A 220 2.27 11.16 8.97
C GLN A 220 1.96 9.66 9.15
N VAL A 221 0.71 9.27 8.86
CA VAL A 221 0.19 7.90 9.08
C VAL A 221 1.02 6.83 8.34
N ASP A 222 1.69 7.21 7.25
CA ASP A 222 2.38 6.29 6.35
C ASP A 222 3.90 6.24 6.63
N GLU A 223 4.37 6.82 7.73
CA GLU A 223 5.77 6.76 8.17
C GLU A 223 5.92 5.95 9.46
N VAL A 224 7.08 5.30 9.61
CA VAL A 224 7.46 4.65 10.87
C VAL A 224 7.42 5.67 12.00
N THR A 225 6.52 5.47 12.97
CA THR A 225 6.41 6.34 14.15
C THR A 225 7.56 6.10 15.14
N PRO A 226 7.88 7.04 16.05
CA PRO A 226 8.91 6.85 17.06
C PRO A 226 8.64 5.64 17.97
N ALA A 227 7.40 5.46 18.40
CA ALA A 227 6.97 4.28 19.16
C ALA A 227 7.22 2.98 18.39
N PHE A 228 6.85 2.91 17.11
CA PHE A 228 7.06 1.71 16.32
C PHE A 228 8.55 1.45 16.05
N ALA A 229 9.35 2.49 15.79
CA ALA A 229 10.81 2.39 15.69
C ALA A 229 11.43 1.76 16.94
N ARG A 230 11.01 2.18 18.14
CA ARG A 230 11.47 1.57 19.40
C ARG A 230 11.04 0.11 19.54
N ARG A 231 9.81 -0.23 19.14
CA ARG A 231 9.34 -1.63 19.10
C ARG A 231 10.20 -2.49 18.18
N LEU A 232 10.53 -2.01 16.98
CA LEU A 232 11.41 -2.74 16.03
C LEU A 232 12.73 -3.11 16.69
N VAL A 233 13.41 -2.12 17.29
CA VAL A 233 14.71 -2.36 17.92
C VAL A 233 14.59 -3.31 19.11
N ARG A 234 13.59 -3.11 20.00
CA ARG A 234 13.36 -3.97 21.15
C ARG A 234 12.97 -5.40 20.77
N GLY A 235 12.28 -5.57 19.64
CA GLY A 235 11.94 -6.87 19.05
C GLY A 235 13.11 -7.57 18.36
N GLY A 236 14.33 -6.99 18.40
CA GLY A 236 15.53 -7.60 17.85
C GLY A 236 15.73 -7.43 16.35
N TRP A 237 14.98 -6.52 15.70
CA TRP A 237 15.11 -6.26 14.26
C TRP A 237 16.54 -5.84 13.87
N LEU A 238 17.11 -4.84 14.55
CA LEU A 238 18.49 -4.39 14.29
C LEU A 238 19.52 -5.48 14.58
N ARG A 239 19.26 -6.35 15.57
CA ARG A 239 20.16 -7.45 15.91
C ARG A 239 20.24 -8.48 14.77
N LYS A 240 19.12 -8.77 14.11
CA LYS A 240 19.08 -9.64 12.92
C LYS A 240 19.79 -9.01 11.73
N LEU A 241 19.65 -7.69 11.53
CA LEU A 241 20.24 -6.97 10.41
C LEU A 241 21.74 -6.68 10.57
N MET A 242 22.20 -6.43 11.80
CA MET A 242 23.57 -6.01 12.10
C MET A 242 24.25 -6.96 13.11
N PRO A 243 24.39 -8.26 12.78
CA PRO A 243 24.99 -9.24 13.69
C PRO A 243 26.43 -8.86 14.06
N ASP A 244 27.19 -8.27 13.14
CA ASP A 244 28.58 -7.84 13.35
C ASP A 244 28.72 -6.65 14.30
N HIS A 245 27.61 -5.98 14.63
CA HIS A 245 27.55 -4.85 15.57
C HIS A 245 26.72 -5.16 16.82
N ALA A 246 26.57 -6.44 17.18
CA ALA A 246 25.72 -6.90 18.29
C ALA A 246 25.93 -6.16 19.63
N ALA A 247 27.17 -5.75 19.95
CA ALA A 247 27.46 -5.01 21.18
C ALA A 247 26.84 -3.59 21.18
N ALA A 248 26.93 -2.87 20.06
CA ALA A 248 26.33 -1.55 19.91
C ALA A 248 24.80 -1.64 19.89
N VAL A 249 24.25 -2.64 19.18
CA VAL A 249 22.81 -2.94 19.18
C VAL A 249 22.30 -3.24 20.59
N THR A 250 23.01 -4.07 21.37
CA THR A 250 22.63 -4.39 22.75
C THR A 250 22.65 -3.16 23.66
N THR A 251 23.58 -2.24 23.46
CA THR A 251 23.62 -0.97 24.20
C THR A 251 22.39 -0.12 23.88
N LEU A 252 22.01 -0.01 22.60
CA LEU A 252 20.80 0.71 22.19
C LEU A 252 19.53 0.07 22.77
N GLU A 253 19.38 -1.25 22.67
CA GLU A 253 18.24 -1.99 23.23
C GLU A 253 18.10 -1.75 24.75
N LYS A 254 19.22 -1.75 25.49
CA LYS A 254 19.22 -1.44 26.93
C LYS A 254 18.83 0.01 27.22
N ALA A 255 19.30 0.96 26.41
CA ALA A 255 18.92 2.37 26.55
C ALA A 255 17.42 2.57 26.31
N ILE A 256 16.87 1.91 25.28
CA ILE A 256 15.42 1.92 25.00
C ILE A 256 14.65 1.29 26.17
N ALA A 257 15.05 0.12 26.65
CA ALA A 257 14.39 -0.54 27.79
C ALA A 257 14.43 0.31 29.06
N ALA A 258 15.51 1.03 29.33
CA ALA A 258 15.61 1.97 30.44
C ALA A 258 14.65 3.15 30.26
N ALA A 259 14.60 3.75 29.06
CA ALA A 259 13.71 4.86 28.72
C ALA A 259 12.22 4.48 28.80
N GLU A 260 11.85 3.28 28.34
CA GLU A 260 10.47 2.78 28.34
C GLU A 260 10.00 2.24 29.71
N LYS A 261 10.90 2.13 30.70
CA LYS A 261 10.52 1.66 32.04
C LYS A 261 9.54 2.64 32.69
N PHE A 262 8.35 2.18 33.08
CA PHE A 262 7.36 3.02 33.74
C PHE A 262 7.74 3.35 35.19
N GLN A 263 7.57 4.62 35.57
CA GLN A 263 7.79 5.11 36.94
C GLN A 263 6.58 5.93 37.42
N PRO A 264 6.25 5.89 38.73
CA PRO A 264 5.17 6.71 39.27
C PRO A 264 5.41 8.20 39.06
N VAL A 265 4.40 8.90 38.55
CA VAL A 265 4.31 10.38 38.50
C VAL A 265 3.28 10.91 39.50
N THR A 266 2.29 10.08 39.84
CA THR A 266 1.41 10.25 40.99
C THR A 266 1.38 8.95 41.77
N LEU A 267 1.50 8.98 43.10
CA LEU A 267 1.51 7.78 43.95
C LEU A 267 0.58 7.94 45.15
N TYR A 268 -0.29 6.96 45.33
CA TYR A 268 -1.04 6.69 46.54
C TYR A 268 -0.58 5.36 47.12
N GLU A 269 -0.24 5.33 48.40
CA GLU A 269 0.36 4.16 49.04
C GLU A 269 -0.23 3.91 50.43
N GLY A 270 -0.35 2.64 50.79
CA GLY A 270 -0.85 2.13 52.07
C GLY A 270 -0.25 0.75 52.35
N THR A 271 -0.61 0.12 53.47
CA THR A 271 -0.04 -1.18 53.86
C THR A 271 -0.38 -2.28 52.85
N GLY A 272 0.58 -2.62 51.98
CA GLY A 272 0.38 -3.60 50.90
C GLY A 272 -0.55 -3.12 49.78
N LEU A 273 -0.89 -1.83 49.74
CA LEU A 273 -1.78 -1.21 48.77
C LEU A 273 -1.02 -0.13 48.01
N LYS A 274 -1.18 -0.10 46.68
CA LYS A 274 -0.56 0.92 45.82
C LYS A 274 -1.49 1.27 44.67
N LEU A 275 -1.72 2.56 44.45
CA LEU A 275 -2.31 3.09 43.23
C LEU A 275 -1.35 4.15 42.69
N ALA A 276 -0.89 4.00 41.45
CA ALA A 276 0.02 4.95 40.85
C ALA A 276 -0.39 5.31 39.43
N GLU A 277 -0.32 6.59 39.11
CA GLU A 277 -0.18 7.02 37.72
C GLU A 277 1.27 6.84 37.33
N VAL A 278 1.53 6.22 36.19
CA VAL A 278 2.88 5.93 35.72
C VAL A 278 3.15 6.57 34.37
N SER A 279 4.40 6.98 34.16
CA SER A 279 4.89 7.48 32.88
C SER A 279 6.28 6.91 32.59
N ASP A 280 6.63 6.80 31.32
CA ASP A 280 7.98 6.51 30.86
C ASP A 280 8.73 7.80 30.48
N ALA A 281 9.93 7.69 29.88
CA ALA A 281 10.71 8.85 29.45
C ALA A 281 10.17 9.55 28.18
N PHE A 282 9.15 8.99 27.52
CA PHE A 282 8.51 9.55 26.32
C PHE A 282 7.15 10.19 26.64
N ASP A 283 6.92 10.51 27.92
CA ASP A 283 5.76 11.24 28.41
C ASP A 283 4.42 10.54 28.12
N ARG A 284 4.44 9.20 28.07
CA ARG A 284 3.26 8.34 27.98
C ARG A 284 2.45 8.35 29.29
N SER A 285 1.74 9.45 29.52
CA SER A 285 0.87 9.71 30.69
C SER A 285 -0.52 9.06 30.58
N ASN A 286 -1.42 9.30 31.56
CA ASN A 286 -2.77 8.71 31.63
C ASN A 286 -2.81 7.17 31.77
N ARG A 287 -1.76 6.59 32.36
CA ARG A 287 -1.67 5.16 32.65
C ARG A 287 -1.69 4.97 34.16
N TRP A 288 -2.61 4.16 34.66
CA TRP A 288 -2.73 3.90 36.09
C TRP A 288 -2.56 2.43 36.40
N VAL A 289 -1.92 2.12 37.51
CA VAL A 289 -1.73 0.76 38.03
C VAL A 289 -2.25 0.66 39.46
N LEU A 290 -2.94 -0.43 39.77
CA LEU A 290 -3.43 -0.79 41.10
C LEU A 290 -2.79 -2.11 41.53
N THR A 291 -2.28 -2.15 42.75
CA THR A 291 -1.75 -3.36 43.39
C THR A 291 -2.29 -3.43 44.80
N THR A 292 -2.99 -4.52 45.12
CA THR A 292 -3.46 -4.88 46.45
C THR A 292 -3.09 -6.35 46.72
N PRO A 293 -3.24 -6.87 47.95
CA PRO A 293 -2.99 -8.28 48.24
C PRO A 293 -3.89 -9.24 47.45
N THR A 294 -5.03 -8.76 46.95
CA THR A 294 -6.07 -9.57 46.29
C THR A 294 -6.31 -9.18 44.84
N ARG A 295 -5.83 -8.02 44.39
CA ARG A 295 -6.09 -7.48 43.05
C ARG A 295 -4.87 -6.81 42.47
N VAL A 296 -4.59 -7.08 41.19
CA VAL A 296 -3.63 -6.30 40.39
C VAL A 296 -4.33 -5.90 39.11
N ALA A 297 -4.23 -4.64 38.71
CA ALA A 297 -4.86 -4.16 37.49
C ALA A 297 -4.17 -2.92 36.93
N TYR A 298 -4.41 -2.61 35.66
CA TYR A 298 -4.01 -1.35 35.05
C TYR A 298 -5.06 -0.79 34.10
N VAL A 299 -5.04 0.53 33.90
CA VAL A 299 -5.81 1.21 32.84
C VAL A 299 -4.92 2.09 32.00
N GLN A 300 -5.28 2.22 30.74
CA GLN A 300 -4.62 3.10 29.78
C GLN A 300 -5.58 3.50 28.65
N PRO A 301 -5.24 4.53 27.85
CA PRO A 301 -5.92 4.76 26.58
C PRO A 301 -5.87 3.49 25.72
N HIS A 302 -7.00 3.14 25.11
CA HIS A 302 -7.06 2.03 24.16
C HIS A 302 -6.35 2.43 22.86
N GLU A 303 -5.77 1.43 22.17
CA GLU A 303 -5.06 1.68 20.91
C GLU A 303 -6.02 2.28 19.89
N ALA A 304 -5.62 3.40 19.27
CA ALA A 304 -6.45 4.04 18.28
C ALA A 304 -6.48 3.18 17.00
N PRO A 305 -7.66 2.87 16.44
CA PRO A 305 -7.74 2.25 15.11
C PRO A 305 -7.08 3.15 14.05
N LEU A 306 -6.26 2.55 13.20
CA LEU A 306 -5.41 3.22 12.22
C LEU A 306 -6.15 4.26 11.36
N TYR A 307 -7.29 3.88 10.77
CA TYR A 307 -8.01 4.74 9.81
C TYR A 307 -9.39 5.19 10.29
N TYR A 308 -9.73 4.98 11.56
CA TYR A 308 -11.04 5.36 12.11
C TYR A 308 -10.93 6.65 12.93
N TRP A 309 -10.92 7.79 12.22
CA TRP A 309 -10.73 9.14 12.75
C TRP A 309 -12.02 9.81 13.29
N ALA A 310 -13.15 9.10 13.25
CA ALA A 310 -14.44 9.58 13.71
C ALA A 310 -14.65 9.44 15.24
N LEU A 311 -13.64 8.94 15.98
CA LEU A 311 -13.70 8.89 17.44
C LEU A 311 -13.69 10.30 18.01
N GLY A 312 -14.71 10.63 18.81
CA GLY A 312 -14.69 11.86 19.60
C GLY A 312 -13.61 11.79 20.67
N GLU A 313 -12.97 12.92 20.97
CA GLU A 313 -12.05 12.99 22.11
C GLU A 313 -12.83 13.12 23.43
N PRO A 314 -12.46 12.37 24.48
CA PRO A 314 -11.39 11.35 24.52
C PRO A 314 -11.85 9.98 24.01
N GLY A 315 -10.95 9.23 23.36
CA GLY A 315 -11.18 7.86 22.92
C GLY A 315 -11.37 6.84 24.05
N PRO A 316 -11.63 5.56 23.74
CA PRO A 316 -11.90 4.54 24.75
C PRO A 316 -10.73 4.27 25.70
N THR A 317 -11.05 3.78 26.90
CA THR A 317 -10.10 3.39 27.95
C THR A 317 -10.10 1.87 28.12
N LEU A 318 -8.93 1.26 28.05
CA LEU A 318 -8.68 -0.15 28.33
C LEU A 318 -8.41 -0.36 29.82
N ALA A 319 -9.08 -1.32 30.43
CA ALA A 319 -8.83 -1.80 31.80
C ALA A 319 -8.49 -3.28 31.79
N VAL A 320 -7.46 -3.67 32.54
CA VAL A 320 -6.92 -5.04 32.55
C VAL A 320 -6.75 -5.53 33.97
N ASP A 321 -7.34 -6.68 34.28
CA ASP A 321 -7.24 -7.36 35.56
C ASP A 321 -6.22 -8.50 35.47
N LEU A 322 -5.26 -8.52 36.39
CA LEU A 322 -4.12 -9.44 36.45
C LEU A 322 -4.17 -10.32 37.71
N PRO A 323 -3.51 -11.50 37.70
CA PRO A 323 -3.34 -12.32 38.89
C PRO A 323 -2.66 -11.54 40.04
N ALA A 324 -3.05 -11.87 41.28
CA ALA A 324 -2.41 -11.29 42.47
C ALA A 324 -0.89 -11.57 42.45
N GLY A 325 -0.09 -10.54 42.73
CA GLY A 325 1.38 -10.61 42.70
C GLY A 325 2.02 -10.36 41.34
N ALA A 326 1.25 -10.17 40.26
CA ALA A 326 1.79 -9.76 38.96
C ALA A 326 2.38 -8.34 39.01
N ASP A 327 3.37 -8.05 38.16
CA ASP A 327 3.87 -6.69 37.93
C ASP A 327 3.01 -6.01 36.84
N PRO A 328 2.16 -5.03 37.17
CA PRO A 328 1.29 -4.37 36.20
C PRO A 328 2.04 -3.50 35.19
N THR A 329 3.34 -3.27 35.39
CA THR A 329 4.18 -2.49 34.47
C THR A 329 4.94 -3.34 33.44
N ALA A 330 4.94 -4.66 33.63
CA ALA A 330 5.50 -5.62 32.68
C ALA A 330 4.48 -6.03 31.60
N VAL A 331 4.96 -6.66 30.53
CA VAL A 331 4.09 -7.34 29.57
C VAL A 331 3.56 -8.61 30.22
N ASN A 332 2.23 -8.72 30.33
CA ASN A 332 1.57 -9.85 31.01
C ASN A 332 0.67 -10.62 30.03
N GLU A 333 0.98 -11.90 29.81
CA GLU A 333 0.15 -12.79 28.98
C GLU A 333 -0.98 -13.47 29.78
N GLN A 334 -0.84 -13.55 31.10
CA GLN A 334 -1.84 -14.11 31.99
C GLN A 334 -2.73 -13.00 32.53
N VAL A 335 -3.92 -12.86 31.93
CA VAL A 335 -4.94 -11.88 32.33
C VAL A 335 -6.18 -12.60 32.85
N LEU A 336 -6.83 -12.03 33.87
CA LEU A 336 -8.08 -12.53 34.44
C LEU A 336 -9.30 -11.95 33.72
N GLY A 337 -9.19 -10.69 33.31
CA GLY A 337 -10.25 -9.97 32.61
C GLY A 337 -9.75 -8.70 31.92
N VAL A 338 -10.49 -8.29 30.90
CA VAL A 338 -10.22 -7.09 30.11
C VAL A 338 -11.54 -6.37 29.85
N ARG A 339 -11.58 -5.06 30.03
CA ARG A 339 -12.79 -4.24 29.91
C ARG A 339 -12.47 -2.97 29.12
N LEU A 340 -13.35 -2.59 28.20
CA LEU A 340 -13.20 -1.40 27.36
C LEU A 340 -14.33 -0.41 27.68
N PHE A 341 -13.98 0.84 27.97
CA PHE A 341 -14.93 1.87 28.40
C PHE A 341 -14.89 3.10 27.49
N GLN A 342 -16.04 3.71 27.21
CA GLN A 342 -16.14 5.09 26.71
C GLN A 342 -16.61 5.97 27.87
N GLY A 343 -15.70 6.78 28.41
CA GLY A 343 -15.93 7.42 29.71
C GLY A 343 -16.22 6.36 30.78
N SER A 344 -17.41 6.37 31.37
CA SER A 344 -17.85 5.34 32.34
C SER A 344 -18.60 4.17 31.73
N THR A 345 -18.95 4.24 30.46
CA THR A 345 -19.84 3.29 29.81
C THR A 345 -19.05 2.09 29.32
N LEU A 346 -19.37 0.89 29.80
CA LEU A 346 -18.74 -0.35 29.35
C LEU A 346 -19.16 -0.67 27.91
N LEU A 347 -18.21 -0.69 26.99
CA LEU A 347 -18.42 -1.04 25.58
C LEU A 347 -18.39 -2.56 25.36
N ALA A 348 -17.33 -3.18 25.88
CA ALA A 348 -17.06 -4.61 25.77
C ALA A 348 -16.26 -5.09 26.98
N SER A 349 -16.40 -6.37 27.30
CA SER A 349 -15.63 -7.05 28.34
C SER A 349 -15.29 -8.47 27.92
N TRP A 350 -14.15 -8.96 28.38
CA TRP A 350 -13.77 -10.36 28.33
C TRP A 350 -13.31 -10.81 29.71
N SER A 351 -13.67 -12.02 30.14
CA SER A 351 -13.02 -12.67 31.28
C SER A 351 -12.77 -14.13 30.98
N LYS A 352 -11.84 -14.73 31.72
CA LYS A 352 -11.51 -16.15 31.58
C LYS A 352 -12.73 -17.06 31.75
N ASP A 353 -13.65 -16.68 32.65
CA ASP A 353 -14.80 -17.51 33.02
C ASP A 353 -16.06 -17.19 32.19
N ALA A 354 -16.23 -15.95 31.73
CA ALA A 354 -17.45 -15.51 31.02
C ALA A 354 -17.26 -15.38 29.50
N GLY A 355 -16.03 -15.41 29.00
CA GLY A 355 -15.74 -15.13 27.59
C GLY A 355 -16.00 -13.67 27.21
N PHE A 356 -16.16 -13.41 25.90
CA PHE A 356 -16.39 -12.07 25.36
C PHE A 356 -17.88 -11.68 25.47
N SER A 357 -18.13 -10.44 25.88
CA SER A 357 -19.47 -9.84 25.94
C SER A 357 -19.39 -8.38 25.50
N SER A 358 -20.39 -7.95 24.74
CA SER A 358 -20.56 -6.55 24.33
C SER A 358 -22.04 -6.24 24.13
N LYS A 359 -22.42 -4.96 24.23
CA LYS A 359 -23.75 -4.48 23.85
C LYS A 359 -23.62 -3.71 22.54
N ARG A 360 -24.16 -4.27 21.45
CA ARG A 360 -24.04 -3.70 20.09
C ARG A 360 -24.51 -2.25 20.01
N GLU A 361 -25.62 -1.91 20.67
CA GLU A 361 -26.15 -0.54 20.72
C GLU A 361 -25.15 0.44 21.34
N THR A 362 -24.59 0.09 22.50
CA THR A 362 -23.57 0.88 23.20
C THR A 362 -22.28 0.98 22.39
N TRP A 363 -21.86 -0.12 21.77
CA TRP A 363 -20.71 -0.15 20.88
C TRP A 363 -20.87 0.82 19.71
N ARG A 364 -22.05 0.85 19.07
CA ARG A 364 -22.34 1.71 17.91
C ARG A 364 -22.45 3.20 18.26
N GLN A 365 -22.64 3.54 19.53
CA GLN A 365 -22.52 4.93 20.00
C GLN A 365 -21.05 5.39 20.03
N ALA A 366 -20.12 4.50 20.35
CA ALA A 366 -18.68 4.79 20.34
C ALA A 366 -18.05 4.64 18.95
N TYR A 367 -18.50 3.64 18.18
CA TYR A 367 -18.04 3.31 16.83
C TYR A 367 -19.21 3.40 15.83
N PRO A 368 -19.62 4.62 15.45
CA PRO A 368 -20.66 4.85 14.45
C PRO A 368 -20.41 4.17 13.09
N VAL A 369 -21.48 3.81 12.39
CA VAL A 369 -21.44 3.17 11.04
C VAL A 369 -21.77 4.16 9.92
N LYS A 370 -22.14 3.75 8.71
CA LYS A 370 -22.61 4.70 7.68
C LYS A 370 -23.97 5.31 8.08
N PRO A 371 -24.30 6.56 7.67
CA PRO A 371 -23.50 7.51 6.88
C PRO A 371 -22.73 8.52 7.75
N HIS A 372 -22.04 8.07 8.80
CA HIS A 372 -21.30 8.97 9.67
C HIS A 372 -20.10 9.61 8.95
N LYS A 373 -19.80 10.87 9.31
CA LYS A 373 -18.71 11.65 8.71
C LYS A 373 -17.39 10.90 8.87
N GLY A 374 -16.78 10.57 7.74
CA GLY A 374 -15.46 9.95 7.69
C GLY A 374 -15.42 8.43 7.54
N VAL A 375 -16.58 7.79 7.51
CA VAL A 375 -16.70 6.40 7.10
C VAL A 375 -16.97 6.37 5.59
N ASP A 376 -16.18 5.60 4.84
CA ASP A 376 -16.34 5.47 3.40
C ASP A 376 -17.75 4.94 3.06
N PRO A 377 -18.50 5.51 2.10
CA PRO A 377 -19.84 5.07 1.70
C PRO A 377 -19.93 3.62 1.20
N ASN A 378 -18.81 2.98 0.89
CA ASN A 378 -18.68 1.57 0.50
C ASN A 378 -18.08 0.69 1.60
N SER A 379 -17.76 1.23 2.80
CA SER A 379 -17.34 0.41 3.95
C SER A 379 -18.28 -0.77 4.21
N ILE A 380 -17.77 -1.92 4.61
CA ILE A 380 -18.61 -3.06 5.00
C ILE A 380 -19.66 -2.69 6.08
N SER A 381 -20.80 -3.39 6.10
CA SER A 381 -21.96 -3.03 6.93
C SER A 381 -21.70 -3.04 8.44
N ASP A 382 -20.79 -3.89 8.91
CA ASP A 382 -20.43 -4.01 10.33
C ASP A 382 -19.03 -3.46 10.63
N VAL A 383 -18.60 -2.43 9.90
CA VAL A 383 -17.29 -1.77 10.10
C VAL A 383 -17.00 -1.55 11.59
N MET A 384 -15.79 -1.92 12.04
CA MET A 384 -15.43 -1.97 13.45
C MET A 384 -16.39 -2.85 14.28
N PRO A 385 -16.36 -4.19 14.14
CA PRO A 385 -17.18 -5.08 14.95
C PRO A 385 -16.73 -5.02 16.43
N PRO A 386 -17.58 -5.39 17.40
CA PRO A 386 -17.19 -5.42 18.81
C PRO A 386 -15.94 -6.27 19.07
N HIS A 387 -14.90 -5.64 19.62
CA HIS A 387 -13.62 -6.27 19.91
C HIS A 387 -12.91 -5.59 21.09
N ILE A 388 -11.86 -6.23 21.60
CA ILE A 388 -10.92 -5.60 22.54
C ILE A 388 -9.49 -5.98 22.12
N VAL A 389 -8.67 -4.97 21.83
CA VAL A 389 -7.22 -5.16 21.71
C VAL A 389 -6.60 -4.99 23.09
N LEU A 390 -6.01 -6.06 23.61
CA LEU A 390 -5.22 -6.01 24.83
C LEU A 390 -3.81 -5.55 24.50
N THR A 391 -3.43 -4.41 25.04
CA THR A 391 -2.07 -3.87 24.97
C THR A 391 -1.44 -3.82 26.36
N ALA A 392 -0.12 -4.04 26.43
CA ALA A 392 0.67 -3.72 27.62
C ALA A 392 0.85 -2.19 27.76
N LEU A 393 1.38 -1.70 28.89
CA LEU A 393 1.53 -0.25 29.12
C LEU A 393 2.43 0.46 28.10
N ASN A 394 3.43 -0.25 27.58
CA ASN A 394 4.33 0.21 26.51
C ASN A 394 3.69 0.10 25.10
N GLY A 395 2.43 -0.35 25.03
CA GLY A 395 1.63 -0.51 23.83
C GLY A 395 1.85 -1.82 23.07
N ASP A 396 2.66 -2.75 23.56
CA ASP A 396 2.83 -4.07 22.92
C ASP A 396 1.47 -4.78 22.79
N ILE A 397 1.19 -5.32 21.62
CA ILE A 397 -0.06 -6.04 21.38
C ILE A 397 0.07 -7.44 21.99
N VAL A 398 -0.82 -7.79 22.92
CA VAL A 398 -0.77 -9.09 23.60
C VAL A 398 -1.81 -10.03 22.99
N ARG A 399 -3.05 -9.57 22.80
CA ARG A 399 -4.18 -10.38 22.27
C ARG A 399 -5.24 -9.50 21.63
N LEU A 400 -5.99 -10.07 20.70
CA LEU A 400 -7.25 -9.53 20.19
C LEU A 400 -8.42 -10.44 20.60
N TYR A 401 -9.41 -9.88 21.30
CA TYR A 401 -10.62 -10.58 21.72
C TYR A 401 -11.80 -10.18 20.83
N THR A 402 -12.53 -11.17 20.33
CA THR A 402 -13.77 -10.98 19.55
C THR A 402 -14.88 -11.89 20.09
N ALA A 403 -16.10 -11.73 19.59
CA ALA A 403 -17.18 -12.66 19.89
C ALA A 403 -16.94 -14.10 19.38
N HIS A 404 -16.00 -14.28 18.45
CA HIS A 404 -15.71 -15.56 17.80
C HIS A 404 -14.48 -16.27 18.38
N GLY A 405 -13.67 -15.58 19.18
CA GLY A 405 -12.52 -16.19 19.84
C GLY A 405 -11.48 -15.18 20.28
N VAL A 406 -10.28 -15.72 20.51
CA VAL A 406 -9.09 -14.95 20.86
C VAL A 406 -8.07 -15.19 19.76
N LEU A 407 -7.49 -14.11 19.24
CA LEU A 407 -6.35 -14.17 18.34
C LEU A 407 -5.10 -13.76 19.12
N HIS A 408 -4.13 -14.65 19.18
CA HIS A 408 -2.80 -14.32 19.68
C HIS A 408 -1.96 -13.84 18.50
N PRO A 409 -1.27 -12.69 18.60
CA PRO A 409 -0.33 -12.27 17.59
C PRO A 409 0.80 -13.31 17.44
N PRO A 410 1.57 -13.27 16.35
CA PRO A 410 2.77 -14.09 16.26
C PRO A 410 3.72 -13.75 17.42
N VAL A 411 4.54 -14.71 17.84
CA VAL A 411 5.51 -14.57 18.93
C VAL A 411 6.95 -14.72 18.45
N ASP A 412 7.15 -15.42 17.34
CA ASP A 412 8.47 -15.63 16.73
C ASP A 412 8.37 -15.72 15.20
N ASP A 413 9.51 -15.91 14.54
CA ASP A 413 9.63 -15.98 13.08
C ASP A 413 9.52 -17.42 12.53
N THR A 414 9.03 -18.37 13.34
CA THR A 414 8.95 -19.77 12.92
C THR A 414 7.71 -20.03 12.07
N THR A 415 7.84 -20.92 11.08
CA THR A 415 6.70 -21.39 10.27
C THR A 415 5.59 -22.01 11.13
N LYS A 416 5.95 -22.67 12.24
CA LYS A 416 4.97 -23.28 13.15
C LYS A 416 4.08 -22.22 13.79
N ASP A 417 4.67 -21.12 14.25
CA ASP A 417 3.90 -20.03 14.86
C ASP A 417 3.08 -19.27 13.82
N ALA A 418 3.62 -19.05 12.63
CA ALA A 418 2.88 -18.47 11.51
C ALA A 418 1.64 -19.31 11.14
N GLU A 419 1.77 -20.64 11.02
CA GLU A 419 0.62 -21.52 10.74
C GLU A 419 -0.41 -21.53 11.88
N ARG A 420 0.04 -21.45 13.15
CA ARG A 420 -0.86 -21.26 14.30
C ARG A 420 -1.64 -19.96 14.15
N PHE A 421 -0.97 -18.84 13.88
CA PHE A 421 -1.61 -17.54 13.71
C PHE A 421 -2.66 -17.58 12.60
N LEU A 422 -2.32 -18.13 11.42
CA LEU A 422 -3.24 -18.23 10.29
C LEU A 422 -4.49 -19.05 10.63
N ALA A 423 -4.33 -20.18 11.35
CA ALA A 423 -5.45 -21.01 11.80
C ALA A 423 -6.32 -20.30 12.87
N GLU A 424 -5.70 -19.63 13.84
CA GLU A 424 -6.42 -18.83 14.85
C GLU A 424 -7.17 -17.67 14.21
N ALA A 425 -6.55 -16.95 13.27
CA ALA A 425 -7.16 -15.82 12.57
C ALA A 425 -8.35 -16.28 11.72
N ALA A 426 -8.21 -17.39 10.98
CA ALA A 426 -9.29 -17.95 10.18
C ALA A 426 -10.53 -18.28 11.03
N LYS A 427 -10.33 -18.72 12.29
CA LYS A 427 -11.41 -19.05 13.23
C LYS A 427 -11.98 -17.81 13.96
N SER A 428 -11.11 -16.98 14.53
CA SER A 428 -11.49 -15.87 15.41
C SER A 428 -11.96 -14.63 14.64
N LEU A 429 -11.68 -14.56 13.33
CA LEU A 429 -12.02 -13.43 12.46
C LEU A 429 -12.82 -13.90 11.22
N PRO A 430 -14.07 -14.38 11.38
CA PRO A 430 -14.77 -15.17 10.35
C PRO A 430 -15.26 -14.36 9.14
N ASP A 431 -15.36 -13.04 9.24
CA ASP A 431 -15.93 -12.18 8.20
C ASP A 431 -14.98 -11.00 7.86
N PRO A 432 -15.24 -10.27 6.75
CA PRO A 432 -14.39 -9.15 6.34
C PRO A 432 -14.16 -8.12 7.44
N ALA A 433 -15.16 -7.86 8.30
CA ALA A 433 -15.07 -6.85 9.36
C ALA A 433 -14.09 -7.25 10.45
N HIS A 434 -14.09 -8.53 10.79
CA HIS A 434 -13.16 -9.04 11.77
C HIS A 434 -11.77 -9.20 11.17
N LEU A 435 -11.63 -9.64 9.92
CA LEU A 435 -10.31 -9.73 9.26
C LEU A 435 -9.59 -8.39 9.25
N ASP A 436 -10.33 -7.31 8.96
CA ASP A 436 -9.83 -5.94 8.93
C ASP A 436 -9.19 -5.47 10.26
N LEU A 437 -9.51 -6.11 11.39
CA LEU A 437 -8.87 -5.84 12.68
C LEU A 437 -7.36 -6.14 12.67
N ILE A 438 -6.88 -7.02 11.78
CA ILE A 438 -5.44 -7.24 11.56
C ILE A 438 -4.81 -5.94 11.02
N GLY A 439 -5.37 -5.37 9.95
CA GLY A 439 -4.87 -4.11 9.37
C GLY A 439 -5.01 -2.90 10.31
N GLN A 440 -6.00 -2.90 11.20
CA GLN A 440 -6.20 -1.82 12.18
C GLN A 440 -5.20 -1.81 13.32
N TYR A 441 -4.78 -3.00 13.79
CA TYR A 441 -4.11 -3.13 15.09
C TYR A 441 -2.87 -4.02 15.12
N ILE A 442 -2.78 -5.00 14.24
CA ILE A 442 -1.70 -6.01 14.27
C ILE A 442 -0.63 -5.68 13.22
N LEU A 443 -1.02 -5.18 12.04
CA LEU A 443 -0.09 -4.72 11.01
C LEU A 443 0.28 -3.24 11.23
N ALA A 444 1.57 -2.95 11.28
CA ALA A 444 2.10 -1.62 11.03
C ALA A 444 2.45 -1.47 9.54
N TYR A 445 1.83 -0.49 8.86
CA TYR A 445 2.18 -0.18 7.48
C TYR A 445 3.60 0.37 7.41
N VAL A 446 4.43 -0.21 6.55
CA VAL A 446 5.77 0.29 6.23
C VAL A 446 6.01 0.19 4.74
N TYR A 447 6.88 1.04 4.20
CA TYR A 447 7.34 0.87 2.83
C TYR A 447 8.32 -0.30 2.73
N ASP A 448 8.30 -0.96 1.58
CA ASP A 448 9.21 -2.06 1.26
C ASP A 448 10.67 -1.67 1.42
N SER A 449 11.48 -2.68 1.73
CA SER A 449 12.93 -2.56 1.72
C SER A 449 13.42 -1.87 0.44
N PRO A 450 14.39 -0.95 0.49
CA PRO A 450 15.02 -0.42 -0.71
C PRO A 450 16.05 -1.40 -1.33
N ASP A 451 16.34 -2.52 -0.67
CA ASP A 451 17.37 -3.49 -1.06
C ASP A 451 16.82 -4.92 -0.96
N SER A 452 16.72 -5.58 -2.12
CA SER A 452 16.21 -6.95 -2.27
C SER A 452 17.03 -8.01 -1.54
N ARG A 453 18.30 -7.72 -1.21
CA ARG A 453 19.15 -8.61 -0.41
C ARG A 453 18.74 -8.64 1.06
N PHE A 454 18.09 -7.58 1.54
CA PHE A 454 17.64 -7.43 2.92
C PHE A 454 16.14 -7.10 2.96
N PRO A 455 15.25 -8.06 2.64
CA PRO A 455 13.81 -7.83 2.46
C PRO A 455 13.08 -7.33 3.73
N PHE A 456 13.75 -7.37 4.88
CA PHE A 456 13.22 -6.93 6.17
C PHE A 456 13.66 -5.53 6.58
N LEU A 457 14.45 -4.82 5.75
CA LEU A 457 14.68 -3.39 5.95
C LEU A 457 13.35 -2.64 5.83
N VAL A 458 13.29 -1.51 6.53
CA VAL A 458 12.09 -0.69 6.58
C VAL A 458 12.33 0.53 5.71
N GLY A 459 11.67 0.58 4.56
CA GLY A 459 11.75 1.70 3.65
C GLY A 459 11.03 2.94 4.19
N ASN A 460 11.18 4.03 3.45
CA ASN A 460 10.43 5.26 3.68
C ASN A 460 9.93 5.83 2.34
N ARG A 461 9.20 6.95 2.40
CA ARG A 461 8.59 7.56 1.21
C ARG A 461 9.60 7.86 0.09
N GLN A 462 10.83 8.21 0.44
CA GLN A 462 11.91 8.58 -0.49
C GLN A 462 12.84 7.42 -0.85
N VAL A 463 12.88 6.37 -0.02
CA VAL A 463 13.85 5.28 -0.12
C VAL A 463 13.12 3.96 0.12
N LYS A 464 12.62 3.38 -0.96
CA LYS A 464 11.81 2.16 -0.98
C LYS A 464 12.02 1.42 -2.30
N SER A 465 11.63 0.16 -2.35
CA SER A 465 11.49 -0.57 -3.61
C SER A 465 10.10 -1.19 -3.73
N ASP A 466 9.99 -2.32 -4.42
CA ASP A 466 8.74 -3.03 -4.73
C ASP A 466 9.00 -4.51 -4.43
N ILE A 467 9.24 -4.81 -3.15
CA ILE A 467 9.60 -6.14 -2.65
C ILE A 467 8.45 -6.63 -1.79
N HIS A 468 7.75 -7.63 -2.29
CA HIS A 468 6.60 -8.19 -1.60
C HIS A 468 7.04 -9.41 -0.79
N GLN A 469 6.57 -9.49 0.44
CA GLN A 469 6.76 -10.62 1.32
C GLN A 469 5.63 -11.64 1.09
N THR A 470 5.94 -12.92 1.28
CA THR A 470 4.88 -13.94 1.41
C THR A 470 4.15 -13.78 2.73
N ALA A 471 2.94 -14.34 2.87
CA ALA A 471 2.22 -14.31 4.15
C ALA A 471 3.06 -14.82 5.33
N LEU A 472 3.87 -15.87 5.11
CA LEU A 472 4.80 -16.38 6.13
C LEU A 472 5.95 -15.41 6.42
N GLN A 473 6.51 -14.76 5.40
CA GLN A 473 7.54 -13.75 5.59
C GLN A 473 7.00 -12.51 6.30
N THR A 474 5.78 -12.04 5.97
CA THR A 474 5.10 -10.95 6.69
C THR A 474 4.93 -11.30 8.17
N LEU A 475 4.47 -12.51 8.49
CA LEU A 475 4.36 -12.98 9.88
C LEU A 475 5.73 -13.09 10.57
N SER A 476 6.80 -13.44 9.84
CA SER A 476 8.17 -13.49 10.36
C SER A 476 8.76 -12.12 10.72
N THR A 477 8.13 -11.03 10.27
CA THR A 477 8.53 -9.66 10.64
C THR A 477 8.09 -9.27 12.05
N VAL A 478 7.46 -10.18 12.78
CA VAL A 478 6.89 -9.89 14.08
C VAL A 478 7.83 -9.15 15.03
N THR A 479 7.28 -8.13 15.69
CA THR A 479 7.95 -7.32 16.69
C THR A 479 6.93 -6.87 17.72
N CYS A 480 7.10 -7.30 18.98
CA CYS A 480 6.25 -6.85 20.10
C CYS A 480 4.73 -7.02 19.84
N GLY A 481 4.34 -8.15 19.24
CA GLY A 481 2.94 -8.48 18.92
C GLY A 481 2.37 -7.81 17.68
N MET A 482 3.18 -7.03 16.95
CA MET A 482 2.82 -6.47 15.65
C MET A 482 3.61 -7.15 14.55
N ILE A 483 3.07 -7.16 13.35
CA ILE A 483 3.78 -7.48 12.11
C ILE A 483 3.91 -6.20 11.28
N ARG A 484 4.77 -6.19 10.27
CA ARG A 484 4.92 -5.07 9.35
C ARG A 484 4.89 -5.53 7.92
N GLY A 485 4.39 -4.67 7.06
CA GLY A 485 4.33 -4.88 5.62
C GLY A 485 3.59 -3.74 4.95
N ASP A 486 3.58 -3.76 3.63
CA ASP A 486 2.89 -2.79 2.80
C ASP A 486 1.48 -3.30 2.38
N CYS A 487 0.92 -2.76 1.30
CA CYS A 487 -0.36 -3.21 0.77
C CYS A 487 -0.32 -4.61 0.13
N ASP A 488 0.79 -4.97 -0.52
CA ASP A 488 0.96 -6.29 -1.11
C ASP A 488 1.07 -7.38 -0.04
N ASP A 489 1.81 -7.10 1.04
CA ASP A 489 2.02 -8.01 2.16
C ASP A 489 0.73 -8.31 2.92
N LEU A 490 0.00 -7.25 3.30
CA LEU A 490 -1.28 -7.39 4.00
C LEU A 490 -2.30 -8.16 3.15
N SER A 491 -2.31 -7.90 1.84
CA SER A 491 -3.19 -8.59 0.91
C SER A 491 -2.89 -10.09 0.81
N GLU A 492 -1.61 -10.51 0.83
CA GLU A 492 -1.30 -11.94 0.88
C GLU A 492 -1.79 -12.58 2.18
N LEU A 493 -1.57 -11.88 3.29
CA LEU A 493 -1.98 -12.38 4.59
C LEU A 493 -3.49 -12.58 4.64
N TYR A 494 -4.26 -11.62 4.12
CA TYR A 494 -5.71 -11.75 3.99
C TYR A 494 -6.12 -12.87 3.06
N GLN A 495 -5.47 -13.03 1.90
CA GLN A 495 -5.73 -14.16 1.01
C GLN A 495 -5.51 -15.50 1.73
N ALA A 496 -4.36 -15.66 2.39
CA ALA A 496 -4.00 -16.89 3.08
C ALA A 496 -4.96 -17.27 4.22
N ILE A 497 -5.53 -16.27 4.92
CA ILE A 497 -6.54 -16.48 5.96
C ILE A 497 -7.90 -16.79 5.32
N ALA A 498 -8.31 -16.05 4.29
CA ALA A 498 -9.60 -16.23 3.62
C ALA A 498 -9.72 -17.60 2.93
N GLU A 499 -8.64 -18.09 2.31
CA GLU A 499 -8.60 -19.44 1.73
C GLU A 499 -8.77 -20.54 2.79
N ARG A 500 -8.19 -20.36 3.99
CA ARG A 500 -8.42 -21.26 5.14
C ARG A 500 -9.85 -21.20 5.66
N GLN A 501 -10.58 -20.13 5.37
CA GLN A 501 -12.03 -20.00 5.64
C GLN A 501 -12.89 -20.60 4.51
N GLY A 502 -12.27 -21.20 3.48
CA GLY A 502 -12.97 -21.79 2.35
C GLY A 502 -13.43 -20.78 1.29
N ARG A 503 -12.85 -19.58 1.26
CA ARG A 503 -13.16 -18.54 0.28
C ARG A 503 -12.21 -18.60 -0.92
N THR A 504 -12.73 -18.32 -2.10
CA THR A 504 -11.92 -18.10 -3.31
C THR A 504 -11.44 -16.65 -3.32
N ALA A 505 -10.34 -16.40 -2.60
CA ALA A 505 -9.74 -15.07 -2.47
C ALA A 505 -8.54 -14.91 -3.40
N HIS A 506 -8.36 -13.69 -3.90
CA HIS A 506 -7.27 -13.33 -4.79
C HIS A 506 -6.67 -11.99 -4.40
N VAL A 507 -5.37 -11.81 -4.59
CA VAL A 507 -4.76 -10.47 -4.59
C VAL A 507 -5.00 -9.83 -5.94
N ILE A 508 -5.70 -8.70 -5.94
CA ILE A 508 -6.03 -7.93 -7.13
C ILE A 508 -5.09 -6.75 -7.31
N SER A 509 -4.85 -6.39 -8.58
CA SER A 509 -4.10 -5.18 -8.93
C SER A 509 -5.07 -4.02 -9.12
N LEU A 510 -4.87 -2.95 -8.37
CA LEU A 510 -5.60 -1.70 -8.45
C LEU A 510 -4.62 -0.55 -8.78
N PRO A 511 -5.10 0.61 -9.27
CA PRO A 511 -4.23 1.74 -9.55
C PRO A 511 -3.35 2.13 -8.35
N GLN A 512 -2.04 1.86 -8.46
CA GLN A 512 -1.04 2.11 -7.42
C GLN A 512 -1.31 1.41 -6.07
N HIS A 513 -2.06 0.29 -6.10
CA HIS A 513 -2.47 -0.39 -4.89
C HIS A 513 -2.69 -1.90 -5.12
N ALA A 514 -2.45 -2.70 -4.08
CA ALA A 514 -2.80 -4.11 -4.03
C ALA A 514 -3.80 -4.33 -2.90
N ALA A 515 -4.78 -5.20 -3.14
CA ALA A 515 -5.81 -5.55 -2.17
C ALA A 515 -6.18 -7.03 -2.29
N ALA A 516 -6.64 -7.64 -1.19
CA ALA A 516 -7.28 -8.94 -1.25
C ALA A 516 -8.77 -8.79 -1.55
N ALA A 517 -9.28 -9.55 -2.50
CA ALA A 517 -10.69 -9.55 -2.86
C ALA A 517 -11.26 -10.97 -2.95
N PHE A 518 -12.54 -11.10 -2.61
CA PHE A 518 -13.31 -12.32 -2.82
C PHE A 518 -14.80 -11.99 -3.02
N ALA A 519 -15.56 -12.94 -3.55
CA ALA A 519 -16.98 -12.78 -3.81
C ALA A 519 -17.80 -13.89 -3.13
N GLU A 520 -18.99 -13.52 -2.64
CA GLU A 520 -19.94 -14.44 -2.06
C GLU A 520 -21.34 -14.11 -2.56
N LYS A 521 -22.12 -15.13 -2.95
CA LYS A 521 -23.55 -14.95 -3.22
C LYS A 521 -24.32 -15.06 -1.90
N LYS A 522 -25.05 -14.01 -1.52
CA LYS A 522 -25.78 -13.95 -0.25
C LYS A 522 -27.24 -14.38 -0.40
N GLU A 523 -27.92 -14.55 0.73
CA GLU A 523 -29.33 -14.97 0.79
C GLU A 523 -30.29 -13.96 0.16
N ASP A 524 -29.87 -12.70 0.03
CA ASP A 524 -30.61 -11.65 -0.69
C ASP A 524 -30.63 -11.85 -2.22
N GLY A 525 -29.92 -12.88 -2.72
CA GLY A 525 -29.82 -13.21 -4.13
C GLY A 525 -28.72 -12.45 -4.88
N ASN A 526 -28.09 -11.45 -4.25
CA ASN A 526 -27.05 -10.64 -4.85
C ASN A 526 -25.67 -11.29 -4.65
N TRP A 527 -24.74 -10.90 -5.53
CA TRP A 527 -23.32 -11.09 -5.33
C TRP A 527 -22.77 -9.95 -4.49
N HIS A 528 -21.98 -10.30 -3.49
CA HIS A 528 -21.25 -9.38 -2.64
C HIS A 528 -19.76 -9.58 -2.88
N THR A 529 -19.08 -8.53 -3.31
CA THR A 529 -17.63 -8.52 -3.48
C THR A 529 -17.01 -7.70 -2.37
N TYR A 530 -16.06 -8.28 -1.67
CA TYR A 530 -15.36 -7.69 -0.54
C TYR A 530 -13.95 -7.31 -0.94
N LEU A 531 -13.49 -6.18 -0.42
CA LEU A 531 -12.14 -5.67 -0.60
C LEU A 531 -11.49 -5.44 0.77
N LEU A 532 -10.38 -6.14 1.02
CA LEU A 532 -9.54 -5.96 2.20
C LEU A 532 -8.21 -5.32 1.76
N GLN A 533 -7.83 -4.23 2.41
CA GLN A 533 -6.75 -3.33 1.96
C GLN A 533 -6.05 -2.67 3.16
N THR A 534 -5.04 -1.83 2.90
CA THR A 534 -4.40 -0.95 3.92
C THR A 534 -5.26 0.30 4.16
N GLY A 535 -6.53 0.08 4.45
CA GLY A 535 -7.61 1.05 4.62
C GLY A 535 -8.88 0.31 5.08
N PRO A 536 -10.03 0.98 5.19
CA PRO A 536 -11.26 0.30 5.60
C PRO A 536 -11.65 -0.79 4.61
N ALA A 537 -12.10 -1.94 5.13
CA ALA A 537 -12.70 -2.97 4.32
C ALA A 537 -13.95 -2.44 3.59
N LEU A 538 -14.03 -2.69 2.28
CA LEU A 538 -15.13 -2.24 1.43
C LEU A 538 -15.99 -3.40 0.95
N GLN A 539 -17.24 -3.09 0.63
CA GLN A 539 -18.24 -4.02 0.11
C GLN A 539 -19.00 -3.39 -1.04
N PHE A 540 -19.12 -4.15 -2.12
CA PHE A 540 -19.93 -3.80 -3.28
C PHE A 540 -20.91 -4.94 -3.56
N SER A 541 -22.09 -4.62 -4.06
CA SER A 541 -23.10 -5.63 -4.35
C SER A 541 -23.86 -5.33 -5.65
N ASP A 542 -24.26 -6.40 -6.31
CA ASP A 542 -25.09 -6.37 -7.51
C ASP A 542 -25.73 -7.75 -7.77
N VAL A 543 -26.77 -7.80 -8.60
CA VAL A 543 -27.40 -9.05 -9.05
C VAL A 543 -26.41 -9.87 -9.91
N LYS A 544 -25.53 -9.20 -10.65
CA LYS A 544 -24.49 -9.84 -11.47
C LYS A 544 -23.10 -9.65 -10.85
N LEU A 545 -22.34 -10.74 -10.69
CA LEU A 545 -21.00 -10.69 -10.14
C LEU A 545 -20.06 -9.73 -10.90
N SER A 546 -20.11 -9.74 -12.24
CA SER A 546 -19.30 -8.84 -13.07
C SER A 546 -19.56 -7.36 -12.77
N LEU A 547 -20.80 -6.97 -12.47
CA LEU A 547 -21.17 -5.59 -12.13
C LEU A 547 -20.78 -5.23 -10.68
N ALA A 548 -20.83 -6.18 -9.76
CA ALA A 548 -20.30 -5.97 -8.41
C ALA A 548 -18.78 -5.75 -8.45
N LEU A 549 -18.05 -6.55 -9.24
CA LEU A 549 -16.62 -6.40 -9.48
C LEU A 549 -16.30 -5.09 -10.22
N GLU A 550 -17.10 -4.65 -11.18
CA GLU A 550 -16.92 -3.36 -11.84
C GLU A 550 -16.92 -2.20 -10.84
N LYS A 551 -17.90 -2.18 -9.93
CA LYS A 551 -17.99 -1.18 -8.86
C LYS A 551 -16.77 -1.21 -7.94
N LEU A 552 -16.24 -2.40 -7.67
CA LEU A 552 -15.05 -2.60 -6.84
C LEU A 552 -13.78 -2.08 -7.54
N TYR A 553 -13.51 -2.49 -8.78
CA TYR A 553 -12.31 -2.05 -9.51
C TYR A 553 -12.33 -0.53 -9.77
N LYS A 554 -13.50 0.02 -10.12
CA LYS A 554 -13.67 1.47 -10.35
C LYS A 554 -13.71 2.31 -9.07
N SER A 555 -13.65 1.71 -7.87
CA SER A 555 -13.67 2.50 -6.63
C SER A 555 -12.40 3.32 -6.39
N PHE A 556 -11.27 2.91 -7.00
CA PHE A 556 -9.98 3.60 -6.91
C PHE A 556 -9.76 4.62 -8.03
N ASP A 557 -10.28 4.31 -9.22
CA ASP A 557 -10.28 5.21 -10.36
C ASP A 557 -11.55 5.00 -11.18
N GLU A 558 -12.49 5.95 -11.07
CA GLU A 558 -13.76 5.90 -11.79
C GLU A 558 -13.56 6.02 -13.31
N GLY A 559 -12.40 6.53 -13.76
CA GLY A 559 -12.04 6.67 -15.16
C GLY A 559 -11.35 5.45 -15.78
N ASP A 560 -11.03 4.41 -15.00
CA ASP A 560 -10.37 3.22 -15.52
C ASP A 560 -11.34 2.33 -16.33
N THR A 561 -10.81 1.74 -17.40
CA THR A 561 -11.56 0.76 -18.22
C THR A 561 -11.76 -0.53 -17.43
N PHE A 562 -12.97 -1.10 -17.48
CA PHE A 562 -13.27 -2.38 -16.84
C PHE A 562 -13.57 -3.46 -17.89
N ASP A 563 -12.75 -4.51 -17.90
CA ASP A 563 -12.97 -5.71 -18.71
C ASP A 563 -13.24 -6.90 -17.75
N PRO A 564 -14.49 -7.41 -17.67
CA PRO A 564 -14.82 -8.53 -16.79
C PRO A 564 -14.04 -9.81 -17.15
N ASN A 565 -13.48 -9.91 -18.35
CA ASN A 565 -12.73 -11.08 -18.81
C ASN A 565 -11.21 -10.90 -18.70
N GLY A 566 -10.75 -9.78 -18.13
CA GLY A 566 -9.34 -9.41 -18.01
C GLY A 566 -9.05 -8.65 -16.73
N LEU A 567 -9.56 -9.14 -15.60
CA LEU A 567 -9.40 -8.53 -14.28
C LEU A 567 -7.95 -8.60 -13.80
N GLY A 568 -7.42 -7.46 -13.37
CA GLY A 568 -6.05 -7.33 -12.86
C GLY A 568 -5.84 -8.09 -11.55
N LEU A 569 -4.84 -8.98 -11.54
CA LEU A 569 -4.46 -9.84 -10.41
C LEU A 569 -2.95 -9.82 -10.22
N LEU A 570 -2.50 -10.15 -9.00
CA LEU A 570 -1.09 -10.27 -8.68
C LEU A 570 -0.80 -11.72 -8.24
N LEU A 571 0.03 -12.43 -8.99
CA LEU A 571 0.38 -13.83 -8.72
C LEU A 571 1.89 -14.02 -8.58
N ARG A 572 2.27 -15.09 -7.87
CA ARG A 572 3.65 -15.52 -7.59
C ARG A 572 3.73 -17.05 -7.70
N PHE A 573 4.79 -17.56 -8.32
CA PHE A 573 4.92 -19.00 -8.63
C PHE A 573 6.26 -19.62 -8.28
N SER A 574 7.31 -18.81 -8.04
CA SER A 574 8.68 -19.31 -7.94
C SER A 574 9.47 -18.78 -6.74
N GLY A 575 8.76 -18.32 -5.69
CA GLY A 575 9.39 -17.69 -4.53
C GLY A 575 10.06 -16.36 -4.84
N GLU A 576 9.66 -15.73 -5.95
CA GLU A 576 10.16 -14.42 -6.35
C GLU A 576 9.75 -13.32 -5.38
N ASN A 577 10.63 -12.34 -5.18
CA ASN A 577 10.45 -11.24 -4.25
C ASN A 577 9.45 -10.17 -4.71
N THR A 578 8.82 -10.33 -5.87
CA THR A 578 7.76 -9.44 -6.38
C THR A 578 6.58 -10.28 -6.88
N ARG A 579 5.42 -9.67 -7.12
CA ARG A 579 4.32 -10.34 -7.83
C ARG A 579 4.25 -9.90 -9.28
N GLY A 580 3.94 -10.84 -10.16
CA GLY A 580 3.64 -10.55 -11.55
C GLY A 580 2.19 -10.07 -11.68
N PRO A 581 1.90 -9.04 -12.49
CA PRO A 581 0.54 -8.70 -12.86
C PRO A 581 0.01 -9.68 -13.92
N TRP A 582 -1.23 -10.11 -13.74
CA TRP A 582 -1.95 -11.03 -14.63
C TRP A 582 -3.37 -10.53 -14.88
N ARG A 583 -4.03 -11.01 -15.93
CA ARG A 583 -5.40 -10.66 -16.27
C ARG A 583 -6.22 -11.93 -16.46
N LEU A 584 -7.25 -12.14 -15.63
CA LEU A 584 -8.11 -13.32 -15.71
C LEU A 584 -9.59 -12.96 -15.68
N SER A 585 -10.45 -13.88 -16.14
CA SER A 585 -11.90 -13.71 -16.12
C SER A 585 -12.48 -13.64 -14.71
N TRP A 586 -13.54 -12.85 -14.53
CA TRP A 586 -14.34 -12.74 -13.31
C TRP A 586 -14.77 -14.09 -12.71
N ARG A 587 -14.87 -15.12 -13.54
CA ARG A 587 -15.22 -16.49 -13.12
C ARG A 587 -14.29 -17.05 -12.06
N ILE A 588 -13.05 -16.58 -11.97
CA ILE A 588 -12.11 -17.02 -10.91
C ILE A 588 -12.64 -16.70 -9.50
N PHE A 589 -13.57 -15.76 -9.34
CA PHE A 589 -14.17 -15.42 -8.05
C PHE A 589 -15.36 -16.31 -7.68
N SER A 590 -16.01 -16.96 -8.65
CA SER A 590 -17.20 -17.78 -8.42
C SER A 590 -16.98 -19.28 -8.65
N GLU A 591 -15.95 -19.67 -9.39
CA GLU A 591 -15.73 -21.04 -9.85
C GLU A 591 -14.34 -21.57 -9.44
N PRO A 592 -14.22 -22.27 -8.30
CA PRO A 592 -12.93 -22.70 -7.76
C PRO A 592 -12.08 -23.57 -8.71
N GLU A 593 -12.70 -24.51 -9.44
CA GLU A 593 -11.97 -25.38 -10.39
C GLU A 593 -11.49 -24.62 -11.64
N TYR A 594 -12.29 -23.65 -12.11
CA TYR A 594 -11.88 -22.74 -13.18
C TYR A 594 -10.70 -21.87 -12.70
N ALA A 595 -10.81 -21.28 -11.50
CA ALA A 595 -9.74 -20.48 -10.90
C ALA A 595 -8.43 -21.28 -10.78
N LYS A 596 -8.50 -22.50 -10.27
CA LYS A 596 -7.35 -23.41 -10.17
C LYS A 596 -6.73 -23.68 -11.54
N THR A 597 -7.55 -23.98 -12.55
CA THR A 597 -7.08 -24.24 -13.92
C THR A 597 -6.39 -23.02 -14.52
N MET A 598 -6.99 -21.84 -14.40
CA MET A 598 -6.44 -20.60 -14.96
C MET A 598 -5.16 -20.15 -14.25
N ILE A 599 -5.08 -20.29 -12.91
CA ILE A 599 -3.84 -20.05 -12.16
C ILE A 599 -2.75 -21.05 -12.59
N ASP A 600 -3.11 -22.30 -12.86
CA ASP A 600 -2.18 -23.32 -13.36
C ASP A 600 -1.68 -23.01 -14.79
N VAL A 601 -2.50 -22.39 -15.62
CA VAL A 601 -2.10 -21.84 -16.94
C VAL A 601 -1.17 -20.65 -16.77
N GLN A 602 -1.46 -19.72 -15.85
CA GLN A 602 -0.55 -18.59 -15.55
C GLN A 602 0.79 -19.06 -14.98
N ARG A 603 0.80 -20.18 -14.22
CA ARG A 603 2.04 -20.83 -13.81
C ARG A 603 2.83 -21.30 -15.03
N ASP A 604 2.19 -21.95 -16.01
CA ASP A 604 2.88 -22.37 -17.23
C ASP A 604 3.40 -21.18 -18.05
N TRP A 605 2.66 -20.06 -18.09
CA TRP A 605 3.15 -18.80 -18.65
C TRP A 605 4.42 -18.32 -17.95
N HIS A 606 4.44 -18.39 -16.61
CA HIS A 606 5.56 -17.94 -15.79
C HIS A 606 6.83 -18.76 -15.98
N TYR A 607 6.69 -20.08 -16.18
CA TYR A 607 7.81 -20.98 -16.50
C TYR A 607 8.08 -21.12 -18.01
N GLN A 608 7.26 -20.45 -18.85
CA GLN A 608 7.28 -20.53 -20.31
C GLN A 608 7.16 -21.96 -20.86
N THR A 609 6.41 -22.81 -20.16
CA THR A 609 6.04 -24.15 -20.61
C THR A 609 4.70 -24.10 -21.36
N TYR A 610 4.68 -23.30 -22.42
CA TYR A 610 3.46 -22.90 -23.14
C TYR A 610 2.69 -24.09 -23.71
N GLN A 611 3.36 -25.20 -24.05
CA GLN A 611 2.69 -26.42 -24.52
C GLN A 611 1.62 -26.91 -23.53
N ARG A 612 1.92 -26.88 -22.23
CA ARG A 612 0.97 -27.30 -21.19
C ARG A 612 -0.19 -26.34 -21.06
N GLY A 613 0.09 -25.03 -21.10
CA GLY A 613 -0.93 -24.00 -21.12
C GLY A 613 -1.89 -24.19 -22.30
N ILE A 614 -1.34 -24.37 -23.51
CA ILE A 614 -2.10 -24.62 -24.74
C ILE A 614 -2.96 -25.89 -24.59
N ALA A 615 -2.38 -26.98 -24.07
CA ALA A 615 -3.12 -28.23 -23.88
C ALA A 615 -4.29 -28.09 -22.89
N LYS A 616 -4.09 -27.35 -21.78
CA LYS A 616 -5.14 -27.08 -20.79
C LYS A 616 -6.26 -26.25 -21.38
N MET A 617 -5.94 -25.15 -22.07
CA MET A 617 -6.95 -24.29 -22.69
C MET A 617 -7.72 -25.03 -23.78
N LYS A 618 -7.05 -25.81 -24.64
CA LYS A 618 -7.72 -26.65 -25.65
C LYS A 618 -8.64 -27.68 -25.01
N LYS A 619 -8.22 -28.29 -23.90
CA LYS A 619 -9.04 -29.26 -23.17
C LYS A 619 -10.29 -28.58 -22.60
N LEU A 620 -10.14 -27.43 -21.94
CA LEU A 620 -11.24 -26.67 -21.36
C LEU A 620 -12.30 -26.32 -22.42
N ILE A 621 -11.85 -25.83 -23.59
CA ILE A 621 -12.71 -25.54 -24.74
C ILE A 621 -13.37 -26.82 -25.29
N ALA A 622 -12.62 -27.91 -25.44
CA ALA A 622 -13.14 -29.18 -25.95
C ALA A 622 -14.17 -29.83 -25.01
N GLU A 623 -14.10 -29.55 -23.71
CA GLU A 623 -15.08 -29.98 -22.70
C GLU A 623 -16.37 -29.13 -22.72
N GLY A 624 -16.46 -28.14 -23.60
CA GLY A 624 -17.65 -27.33 -23.85
C GLY A 624 -17.66 -25.98 -23.14
N ASP A 625 -16.54 -25.55 -22.55
CA ASP A 625 -16.41 -24.22 -21.96
C ASP A 625 -16.13 -23.17 -23.05
N ASP A 626 -17.22 -22.65 -23.63
CA ASP A 626 -17.23 -21.69 -24.73
C ASP A 626 -17.06 -20.21 -24.30
N ASP A 627 -16.55 -19.94 -23.10
CA ASP A 627 -16.29 -18.56 -22.63
C ASP A 627 -15.23 -17.86 -23.49
N ASN A 628 -15.48 -16.61 -23.88
CA ASN A 628 -14.59 -15.85 -24.76
C ASN A 628 -13.17 -15.66 -24.17
N ALA A 629 -13.03 -15.59 -22.84
CA ALA A 629 -11.75 -15.44 -22.16
C ALA A 629 -10.84 -16.63 -22.44
N ASN A 630 -11.39 -17.84 -22.56
CA ASN A 630 -10.63 -19.05 -22.86
C ASN A 630 -9.96 -18.97 -24.25
N TYR A 631 -10.69 -18.44 -25.23
CA TYR A 631 -10.20 -18.27 -26.60
C TYR A 631 -9.15 -17.15 -26.68
N ARG A 632 -9.35 -16.05 -25.96
CA ARG A 632 -8.38 -14.94 -25.87
C ARG A 632 -7.08 -15.39 -25.20
N GLU A 633 -7.16 -16.14 -24.10
CA GLU A 633 -5.99 -16.70 -23.40
C GLU A 633 -5.19 -17.62 -24.33
N LEU A 634 -5.89 -18.50 -25.05
CA LEU A 634 -5.28 -19.40 -26.02
C LEU A 634 -4.65 -18.66 -27.21
N SER A 635 -5.26 -17.56 -27.67
CA SER A 635 -4.64 -16.65 -28.66
C SER A 635 -3.29 -16.12 -28.15
N GLY A 636 -3.26 -15.62 -26.91
CA GLY A 636 -2.03 -15.14 -26.29
C GLY A 636 -0.93 -16.22 -26.27
N LEU A 637 -1.26 -17.43 -25.82
CA LEU A 637 -0.32 -18.55 -25.79
C LEU A 637 0.26 -18.89 -27.18
N TYR A 638 -0.57 -18.79 -28.23
CA TYR A 638 -0.09 -19.00 -29.61
C TYR A 638 0.81 -17.87 -30.12
N SER A 639 0.53 -16.61 -29.77
CA SER A 639 1.41 -15.48 -30.13
C SER A 639 2.80 -15.65 -29.51
N PHE A 640 2.88 -16.06 -28.23
CA PHE A 640 4.16 -16.28 -27.54
C PHE A 640 4.95 -17.50 -28.01
N THR A 641 4.32 -18.38 -28.79
CA THR A 641 5.00 -19.51 -29.46
C THR A 641 5.25 -19.25 -30.96
N GLY A 642 4.96 -18.05 -31.44
CA GLY A 642 5.18 -17.65 -32.84
C GLY A 642 4.19 -18.26 -33.84
N GLN A 643 3.12 -18.89 -33.35
CA GLN A 643 2.04 -19.47 -34.14
C GLN A 643 0.96 -18.42 -34.41
N TYR A 644 1.36 -17.31 -35.02
CA TYR A 644 0.54 -16.10 -35.12
C TYR A 644 -0.78 -16.28 -35.89
N ASP A 645 -0.83 -17.16 -36.89
CA ASP A 645 -2.09 -17.47 -37.58
C ASP A 645 -3.12 -18.13 -36.64
N LEU A 646 -2.67 -19.05 -35.77
CA LEU A 646 -3.55 -19.63 -34.75
C LEU A 646 -3.97 -18.58 -33.71
N ALA A 647 -3.07 -17.66 -33.33
CA ALA A 647 -3.43 -16.56 -32.46
C ALA A 647 -4.58 -15.73 -33.07
N VAL A 648 -4.46 -15.32 -34.33
CA VAL A 648 -5.51 -14.60 -35.07
C VAL A 648 -6.83 -15.39 -35.09
N ASP A 649 -6.79 -16.69 -35.38
CA ASP A 649 -8.00 -17.53 -35.48
C ASP A 649 -8.72 -17.69 -34.14
N TYR A 650 -8.00 -17.94 -33.04
CA TYR A 650 -8.59 -18.02 -31.71
C TYR A 650 -9.06 -16.64 -31.22
N HIS A 651 -8.38 -15.56 -31.57
CA HIS A 651 -8.79 -14.21 -31.20
C HIS A 651 -10.08 -13.78 -31.91
N ARG A 652 -10.24 -14.12 -33.19
CA ARG A 652 -11.52 -13.94 -33.91
C ARG A 652 -12.65 -14.72 -33.24
N GLN A 653 -12.40 -15.95 -32.84
CA GLN A 653 -13.38 -16.75 -32.10
C GLN A 653 -13.77 -16.14 -30.74
N ALA A 654 -12.84 -15.47 -30.06
CA ALA A 654 -13.13 -14.69 -28.85
C ALA A 654 -14.03 -13.48 -29.14
N ILE A 655 -13.74 -12.74 -30.22
CA ILE A 655 -14.56 -11.61 -30.70
C ILE A 655 -15.99 -12.06 -31.04
N ASP A 656 -16.14 -13.16 -31.77
CA ASP A 656 -17.44 -13.71 -32.20
C ASP A 656 -18.31 -14.12 -31.00
N ARG A 657 -17.68 -14.59 -29.91
CA ARG A 657 -18.35 -14.98 -28.66
C ARG A 657 -18.62 -13.82 -27.71
N THR A 658 -18.02 -12.66 -27.95
CA THR A 658 -18.21 -11.49 -27.10
C THR A 658 -19.48 -10.78 -27.49
N THR A 659 -20.46 -10.65 -26.59
CA THR A 659 -21.74 -9.99 -26.88
C THR A 659 -21.74 -8.49 -26.61
N ASP A 660 -20.96 -8.04 -25.62
CA ASP A 660 -20.87 -6.62 -25.29
C ASP A 660 -20.06 -5.86 -26.36
N PRO A 661 -20.65 -4.83 -27.01
CA PRO A 661 -20.00 -4.08 -28.08
C PRO A 661 -18.73 -3.33 -27.67
N GLU A 662 -18.64 -2.82 -26.43
CA GLU A 662 -17.45 -2.11 -25.95
C GLU A 662 -16.29 -3.09 -25.76
N ASN A 663 -16.53 -4.23 -25.12
CA ASN A 663 -15.53 -5.30 -25.01
C ASN A 663 -15.12 -5.83 -26.39
N ARG A 664 -16.06 -5.96 -27.34
CA ARG A 664 -15.75 -6.38 -28.71
C ARG A 664 -14.84 -5.38 -29.42
N LEU A 665 -15.05 -4.08 -29.21
CA LEU A 665 -14.16 -3.03 -29.73
C LEU A 665 -12.75 -3.18 -29.17
N SER A 666 -12.59 -3.36 -27.84
CA SER A 666 -11.28 -3.57 -27.21
C SER A 666 -10.56 -4.81 -27.75
N LEU A 667 -11.27 -5.93 -27.92
CA LEU A 667 -10.70 -7.14 -28.53
C LEU A 667 -10.32 -6.93 -30.00
N THR A 668 -11.05 -6.11 -30.74
CA THR A 668 -10.70 -5.79 -32.14
C THR A 668 -9.44 -4.94 -32.22
N VAL A 669 -9.20 -4.04 -31.25
CA VAL A 669 -7.92 -3.31 -31.16
C VAL A 669 -6.77 -4.29 -30.95
N GLU A 670 -6.92 -5.28 -30.06
CA GLU A 670 -5.90 -6.34 -29.85
C GLU A 670 -5.69 -7.19 -31.11
N LEU A 671 -6.75 -7.45 -31.89
CA LEU A 671 -6.65 -8.19 -33.16
C LEU A 671 -5.71 -7.50 -34.15
N VAL A 672 -5.68 -6.17 -34.20
CA VAL A 672 -4.79 -5.42 -35.11
C VAL A 672 -3.33 -5.81 -34.88
N GLN A 673 -2.91 -5.90 -33.62
CA GLN A 673 -1.55 -6.32 -33.26
C GLN A 673 -1.27 -7.76 -33.70
N HIS A 674 -2.17 -8.70 -33.40
CA HIS A 674 -2.01 -10.10 -33.83
C HIS A 674 -1.94 -10.26 -35.34
N LEU A 675 -2.68 -9.44 -36.09
CA LEU A 675 -2.62 -9.45 -37.56
C LEU A 675 -1.26 -8.95 -38.07
N PHE A 676 -0.67 -7.90 -37.49
CA PHE A 676 0.69 -7.47 -37.86
C PHE A 676 1.75 -8.52 -37.50
N GLU A 677 1.64 -9.17 -36.33
CA GLU A 677 2.54 -10.27 -35.94
C GLU A 677 2.47 -11.44 -36.93
N ALA A 678 1.26 -11.76 -37.40
CA ALA A 678 1.01 -12.76 -38.44
C ALA A 678 1.43 -12.30 -39.85
N LYS A 679 1.94 -11.07 -40.01
CA LYS A 679 2.27 -10.44 -41.30
C LYS A 679 1.06 -10.31 -42.23
N GLN A 680 -0.12 -10.16 -41.64
CA GLN A 680 -1.40 -9.90 -42.31
C GLN A 680 -1.67 -8.39 -42.31
N ASP A 681 -0.75 -7.60 -42.88
CA ASP A 681 -0.75 -6.13 -42.81
C ASP A 681 -2.02 -5.50 -43.40
N GLU A 682 -2.49 -5.99 -44.55
CA GLU A 682 -3.73 -5.51 -45.18
C GLU A 682 -4.97 -5.78 -44.31
N PRO A 683 -5.21 -7.02 -43.82
CA PRO A 683 -6.21 -7.27 -42.79
C PRO A 683 -6.08 -6.40 -41.53
N ALA A 684 -4.86 -6.16 -41.03
CA ALA A 684 -4.63 -5.33 -39.85
C ALA A 684 -5.08 -3.88 -40.09
N ARG A 685 -4.66 -3.28 -41.21
CA ARG A 685 -5.09 -1.95 -41.65
C ARG A 685 -6.60 -1.87 -41.82
N LYS A 686 -7.21 -2.90 -42.42
CA LYS A 686 -8.67 -2.97 -42.58
C LYS A 686 -9.40 -3.02 -41.24
N ALA A 687 -8.91 -3.79 -40.27
CA ALA A 687 -9.48 -3.86 -38.93
C ALA A 687 -9.36 -2.52 -38.20
N ALA A 688 -8.22 -1.83 -38.33
CA ALA A 688 -8.03 -0.48 -37.78
C ALA A 688 -9.00 0.55 -38.40
N LEU A 689 -9.21 0.49 -39.72
CA LEU A 689 -10.19 1.34 -40.40
C LEU A 689 -11.63 1.00 -39.96
N ASP A 690 -11.98 -0.27 -39.80
CA ASP A 690 -13.29 -0.68 -39.29
C ASP A 690 -13.56 -0.11 -37.87
N ILE A 691 -12.54 -0.11 -37.00
CA ILE A 691 -12.61 0.52 -35.68
C ILE A 691 -12.91 2.02 -35.81
N LEU A 692 -12.13 2.74 -36.62
CA LEU A 692 -12.20 4.21 -36.73
C LEU A 692 -13.45 4.69 -37.49
N ASP A 693 -13.83 4.00 -38.56
CA ASP A 693 -14.90 4.42 -39.47
C ASP A 693 -16.29 3.90 -39.05
N GLN A 694 -16.35 2.75 -38.35
CA GLN A 694 -17.62 2.08 -38.05
C GLN A 694 -17.84 1.86 -36.57
N GLN A 695 -16.98 1.08 -35.90
CA GLN A 695 -17.27 0.61 -34.54
C GLN A 695 -17.29 1.75 -33.53
N LEU A 696 -16.23 2.56 -33.44
CA LEU A 696 -16.14 3.65 -32.48
C LEU A 696 -17.22 4.73 -32.75
N PRO A 697 -17.45 5.21 -33.99
CA PRO A 697 -18.54 6.13 -34.27
C PRO A 697 -19.93 5.58 -33.97
N ALA A 698 -20.17 4.27 -34.16
CA ALA A 698 -21.44 3.64 -33.82
C ALA A 698 -21.70 3.66 -32.31
N LEU A 699 -20.71 3.29 -31.49
CA LEU A 699 -20.84 3.31 -30.02
C LEU A 699 -20.97 4.72 -29.46
N LYS A 700 -20.29 5.72 -30.04
CA LYS A 700 -20.47 7.14 -29.69
C LYS A 700 -21.90 7.64 -29.91
N LYS A 701 -22.59 7.10 -30.93
CA LYS A 701 -23.97 7.46 -31.26
C LYS A 701 -25.01 6.71 -30.42
N ASP A 702 -24.65 5.55 -29.88
CA ASP A 702 -25.54 4.74 -29.04
C ASP A 702 -25.65 5.36 -27.63
N PRO A 703 -26.85 5.80 -27.18
CA PRO A 703 -27.04 6.36 -25.86
C PRO A 703 -26.62 5.43 -24.71
N ALA A 704 -26.61 4.10 -24.90
CA ALA A 704 -26.22 3.13 -23.87
C ALA A 704 -24.69 3.05 -23.65
N TYR A 705 -23.91 3.53 -24.61
CA TYR A 705 -22.44 3.44 -24.60
C TYR A 705 -21.75 4.80 -24.67
N ARG A 706 -22.45 5.86 -25.12
CA ARG A 706 -21.88 7.19 -25.33
C ARG A 706 -21.02 7.70 -24.16
N GLU A 707 -21.56 7.70 -22.94
CA GLU A 707 -20.82 8.23 -21.77
C GLU A 707 -19.56 7.41 -21.46
N ARG A 708 -19.64 6.08 -21.55
CA ARG A 708 -18.50 5.18 -21.33
C ARG A 708 -17.42 5.40 -22.39
N ILE A 709 -17.81 5.45 -23.67
CA ILE A 709 -16.87 5.72 -24.76
C ILE A 709 -16.28 7.12 -24.65
N ASP A 710 -17.05 8.12 -24.23
CA ASP A 710 -16.51 9.48 -24.03
C ASP A 710 -15.38 9.48 -22.98
N GLN A 711 -15.48 8.62 -21.96
CA GLN A 711 -14.46 8.43 -20.91
C GLN A 711 -13.26 7.58 -21.40
N THR A 712 -13.48 6.55 -22.22
CA THR A 712 -12.45 5.55 -22.58
C THR A 712 -11.81 5.74 -23.96
N GLN A 713 -12.38 6.60 -24.82
CA GLN A 713 -11.93 6.79 -26.21
C GLN A 713 -10.45 7.14 -26.34
N ALA A 714 -9.91 7.93 -25.41
CA ALA A 714 -8.51 8.33 -25.42
C ALA A 714 -7.61 7.08 -25.24
N GLN A 715 -7.91 6.26 -24.24
CA GLN A 715 -7.18 5.03 -24.00
C GLN A 715 -7.28 4.06 -25.19
N ILE A 716 -8.47 3.88 -25.76
CA ILE A 716 -8.67 3.07 -26.98
C ILE A 716 -7.81 3.60 -28.14
N GLY A 717 -7.81 4.93 -28.33
CA GLY A 717 -7.01 5.61 -29.34
C GLY A 717 -5.51 5.43 -29.16
N LEU A 718 -5.02 5.51 -27.92
CA LEU A 718 -3.59 5.28 -27.60
C LEU A 718 -3.20 3.82 -27.83
N GLN A 719 -4.04 2.87 -27.40
CA GLN A 719 -3.80 1.44 -27.62
C GLN A 719 -3.75 1.10 -29.12
N LEU A 720 -4.72 1.61 -29.90
CA LEU A 720 -4.75 1.42 -31.35
C LEU A 720 -3.55 2.07 -32.03
N ALA A 721 -3.22 3.31 -31.66
CA ALA A 721 -2.06 4.01 -32.21
C ALA A 721 -0.75 3.26 -31.91
N GLY A 722 -0.58 2.72 -30.69
CA GLY A 722 0.58 1.89 -30.34
C GLY A 722 0.68 0.58 -31.13
N ALA A 723 -0.44 -0.13 -31.34
CA ALA A 723 -0.45 -1.30 -32.22
C ALA A 723 -0.07 -0.95 -33.68
N LEU A 724 -0.51 0.21 -34.15
CA LEU A 724 -0.21 0.71 -35.49
C LEU A 724 1.24 1.19 -35.64
N THR A 725 1.84 1.84 -34.63
CA THR A 725 3.28 2.19 -34.66
C THR A 725 4.15 0.93 -34.69
N HIS A 726 3.79 -0.09 -33.92
CA HIS A 726 4.47 -1.39 -33.95
C HIS A 726 4.39 -2.07 -35.34
N GLY A 727 3.20 -2.03 -35.96
CA GLY A 727 2.98 -2.48 -37.34
C GLY A 727 3.55 -1.56 -38.43
N LYS A 728 4.21 -0.45 -38.05
CA LYS A 728 4.74 0.59 -38.96
C LYS A 728 3.67 1.25 -39.85
N ALA A 729 2.41 1.25 -39.43
CA ALA A 729 1.30 1.94 -40.08
C ALA A 729 1.13 3.35 -39.49
N TYR A 730 2.18 4.17 -39.58
CA TYR A 730 2.26 5.47 -38.90
C TYR A 730 1.19 6.49 -39.35
N ASP A 731 0.75 6.41 -40.61
CA ASP A 731 -0.37 7.19 -41.15
C ASP A 731 -1.69 6.90 -40.40
N LEU A 732 -1.98 5.62 -40.17
CA LEU A 732 -3.15 5.21 -39.41
C LEU A 732 -2.97 5.46 -37.92
N ALA A 733 -1.75 5.39 -37.38
CA ALA A 733 -1.48 5.74 -35.99
C ALA A 733 -1.78 7.23 -35.73
N LEU A 734 -1.31 8.12 -36.60
CA LEU A 734 -1.63 9.56 -36.55
C LEU A 734 -3.15 9.78 -36.63
N ARG A 735 -3.82 9.09 -37.56
CA ARG A 735 -5.28 9.17 -37.69
C ARG A 735 -6.00 8.68 -36.42
N ALA A 736 -5.55 7.57 -35.83
CA ALA A 736 -6.12 7.03 -34.59
C ALA A 736 -5.98 8.02 -33.43
N LEU A 737 -4.85 8.73 -33.33
CA LEU A 737 -4.71 9.83 -32.38
C LEU A 737 -5.67 10.97 -32.71
N LYS A 738 -5.76 11.38 -33.98
CA LYS A 738 -6.61 12.49 -34.43
C LYS A 738 -8.09 12.28 -34.14
N ASP A 739 -8.61 11.11 -34.46
CA ASP A 739 -10.04 10.79 -34.38
C ASP A 739 -10.51 10.52 -32.94
N THR A 740 -9.57 10.35 -31.99
CA THR A 740 -9.89 10.00 -30.60
C THR A 740 -9.50 11.07 -29.58
N GLN A 741 -8.33 11.72 -29.71
CA GLN A 741 -7.77 12.46 -28.57
C GLN A 741 -6.75 13.57 -28.87
N LEU A 742 -6.23 13.70 -30.10
CA LEU A 742 -5.12 14.63 -30.39
C LEU A 742 -5.46 16.07 -29.97
N ASP A 743 -6.62 16.58 -30.39
CA ASP A 743 -7.06 17.95 -30.08
C ASP A 743 -7.29 18.14 -28.56
N ASP A 744 -7.90 17.14 -27.91
CA ASP A 744 -8.18 17.15 -26.47
C ASP A 744 -6.89 17.08 -25.63
N MET A 745 -5.94 16.21 -25.99
CA MET A 745 -4.64 16.10 -25.34
C MET A 745 -3.82 17.37 -25.54
N ALA A 746 -3.77 17.93 -26.75
CA ALA A 746 -3.10 19.19 -27.01
C ALA A 746 -3.70 20.33 -26.14
N GLY A 747 -5.03 20.42 -26.09
CA GLY A 747 -5.73 21.40 -25.24
C GLY A 747 -5.45 21.21 -23.75
N LYS A 748 -5.50 19.97 -23.24
CA LYS A 748 -5.20 19.64 -21.84
C LYS A 748 -3.74 19.91 -21.48
N ILE A 749 -2.80 19.61 -22.37
CA ILE A 749 -1.37 19.94 -22.19
C ILE A 749 -1.20 21.46 -22.07
N THR A 750 -1.82 22.24 -22.97
CA THR A 750 -1.77 23.70 -22.88
C THR A 750 -2.37 24.20 -21.57
N GLN A 751 -3.56 23.75 -21.18
CA GLN A 751 -4.23 24.18 -19.94
C GLN A 751 -3.43 23.85 -18.68
N VAL A 752 -2.89 22.62 -18.59
CA VAL A 752 -2.06 22.22 -17.46
C VAL A 752 -0.76 23.02 -17.44
N GLY A 753 -0.11 23.21 -18.60
CA GLY A 753 1.08 24.05 -18.72
C GLY A 753 0.84 25.50 -18.29
N GLU A 754 -0.30 26.09 -18.66
CA GLU A 754 -0.72 27.43 -18.20
C GLU A 754 -0.95 27.46 -16.68
N TRP A 755 -1.62 26.44 -16.13
CA TRP A 755 -1.86 26.34 -14.69
C TRP A 755 -0.55 26.21 -13.90
N LEU A 756 0.39 25.36 -14.34
CA LEU A 756 1.72 25.17 -13.73
C LEU A 756 2.52 26.48 -13.70
N ASN A 757 2.41 27.30 -14.75
CA ASN A 757 3.08 28.60 -14.84
C ASN A 757 2.30 29.75 -14.15
N SER A 758 1.10 29.49 -13.65
CA SER A 758 0.26 30.51 -13.04
C SER A 758 0.54 30.68 -11.55
N PRO A 759 0.20 31.85 -10.94
CA PRO A 759 0.18 32.01 -9.49
C PRO A 759 -0.81 31.09 -8.75
N LYS A 760 -1.68 30.36 -9.48
CA LYS A 760 -2.63 29.40 -8.92
C LYS A 760 -2.05 27.99 -8.82
N PHE A 761 -0.83 27.76 -9.28
CA PHE A 761 -0.16 26.47 -9.15
C PHE A 761 -0.08 26.08 -7.67
N ASN A 762 -0.44 24.83 -7.38
CA ASN A 762 -0.37 24.27 -6.05
C ASN A 762 0.37 22.93 -6.11
N GLN A 763 1.60 22.91 -5.61
CA GLN A 763 2.45 21.72 -5.60
C GLN A 763 1.76 20.52 -4.92
N ARG A 764 1.09 20.74 -3.79
CA ARG A 764 0.37 19.66 -3.08
C ARG A 764 -0.75 19.07 -3.93
N ALA A 765 -1.48 19.88 -4.70
CA ALA A 765 -2.50 19.37 -5.61
C ALA A 765 -1.86 18.59 -6.77
N TRP A 766 -0.78 19.09 -7.36
CA TRP A 766 -0.04 18.40 -8.43
C TRP A 766 0.47 17.02 -8.01
N ASP A 767 0.95 16.92 -6.77
CA ASP A 767 1.54 15.69 -6.24
C ASP A 767 0.49 14.67 -5.77
N ASN A 768 -0.71 15.11 -5.37
CA ASN A 768 -1.65 14.25 -4.63
C ASN A 768 -3.08 14.22 -5.18
N ALA A 769 -3.46 15.04 -6.17
CA ALA A 769 -4.81 15.00 -6.72
C ALA A 769 -4.95 13.83 -7.72
N PRO A 770 -5.87 12.87 -7.49
CA PRO A 770 -6.00 11.68 -8.35
C PRO A 770 -6.22 11.99 -9.83
N GLN A 771 -7.01 13.03 -10.12
CA GLN A 771 -7.29 13.49 -11.49
C GLN A 771 -6.01 13.98 -12.20
N LEU A 772 -5.13 14.68 -11.48
CA LEU A 772 -3.85 15.15 -12.05
C LEU A 772 -2.86 14.00 -12.21
N LEU A 773 -2.84 13.03 -11.29
CA LEU A 773 -2.02 11.82 -11.42
C LEU A 773 -2.43 10.97 -12.63
N GLY A 774 -3.75 10.80 -12.85
CA GLY A 774 -4.28 10.15 -14.04
C GLY A 774 -3.89 10.88 -15.34
N LEU A 775 -4.02 12.21 -15.36
CA LEU A 775 -3.60 13.03 -16.50
C LEU A 775 -2.09 12.96 -16.77
N ARG A 776 -1.23 12.99 -15.73
CA ARG A 776 0.23 12.83 -15.86
C ARG A 776 0.57 11.52 -16.57
N ARG A 777 -0.07 10.40 -16.17
CA ARG A 777 0.11 9.09 -16.81
C ARG A 777 -0.33 9.09 -18.28
N LEU A 778 -1.49 9.68 -18.58
CA LEU A 778 -1.99 9.80 -19.95
C LEU A 778 -1.06 10.63 -20.83
N PHE A 779 -0.55 11.76 -20.32
CA PHE A 779 0.41 12.59 -21.06
C PHE A 779 1.69 11.82 -21.36
N LEU A 780 2.23 11.07 -20.40
CA LEU A 780 3.44 10.28 -20.64
C LEU A 780 3.22 9.21 -21.72
N MET A 781 2.09 8.49 -21.68
CA MET A 781 1.74 7.48 -22.70
C MET A 781 1.54 8.12 -24.07
N TYR A 782 0.78 9.21 -24.13
CA TYR A 782 0.58 10.02 -25.34
C TYR A 782 1.91 10.49 -25.93
N SER A 783 2.80 11.05 -25.11
CA SER A 783 4.09 11.56 -25.57
C SER A 783 5.02 10.47 -26.09
N GLY A 784 4.99 9.27 -25.50
CA GLY A 784 5.74 8.11 -26.01
C GLY A 784 5.31 7.72 -27.42
N ILE A 785 4.00 7.55 -27.63
CA ILE A 785 3.42 7.20 -28.94
C ILE A 785 3.62 8.35 -29.95
N ALA A 786 3.43 9.60 -29.52
CA ALA A 786 3.60 10.78 -30.37
C ALA A 786 5.02 10.86 -30.96
N VAL A 787 6.05 10.57 -30.15
CA VAL A 787 7.44 10.51 -30.62
C VAL A 787 7.62 9.43 -31.67
N GLU A 788 7.07 8.22 -31.46
CA GLU A 788 7.19 7.12 -32.42
C GLU A 788 6.49 7.41 -33.76
N VAL A 789 5.32 8.06 -33.71
CA VAL A 789 4.62 8.52 -34.92
C VAL A 789 5.45 9.55 -35.67
N LEU A 790 6.04 10.52 -34.95
CA LEU A 790 6.89 11.56 -35.56
C LEU A 790 8.18 10.98 -36.16
N ASP A 791 8.78 9.97 -35.53
CA ASP A 791 10.00 9.32 -36.01
C ASP A 791 9.73 8.43 -37.24
N GLY A 792 8.56 7.80 -37.31
CA GLY A 792 8.16 6.91 -38.40
C GLY A 792 7.65 7.61 -39.67
N ILE A 793 7.23 8.88 -39.60
CA ILE A 793 6.72 9.64 -40.73
C ILE A 793 7.85 10.48 -41.36
N PRO A 794 7.96 10.53 -42.70
CA PRO A 794 8.94 11.38 -43.38
C PRO A 794 8.87 12.86 -42.94
N GLN A 795 10.04 13.46 -42.66
CA GLN A 795 10.12 14.83 -42.14
C GLN A 795 9.53 15.89 -43.07
N ASP A 796 9.49 15.65 -44.38
CA ASP A 796 8.87 16.57 -45.35
C ASP A 796 7.35 16.68 -45.15
N GLU A 797 6.69 15.62 -44.68
CA GLU A 797 5.26 15.64 -44.34
C GLU A 797 4.95 16.55 -43.15
N LEU A 798 5.90 16.74 -42.21
CA LEU A 798 5.71 17.64 -41.06
C LEU A 798 5.43 19.08 -41.49
N THR A 799 5.89 19.50 -42.67
CA THR A 799 5.63 20.85 -43.18
C THR A 799 4.27 21.02 -43.83
N THR A 800 3.59 19.94 -44.20
CA THR A 800 2.34 19.96 -44.98
C THR A 800 1.15 19.33 -44.27
N ASN A 801 1.37 18.46 -43.29
CA ASN A 801 0.32 17.78 -42.53
C ASN A 801 0.02 18.53 -41.22
N THR A 802 -1.15 19.18 -41.16
CA THR A 802 -1.55 19.99 -40.00
C THR A 802 -1.75 19.19 -38.71
N ASP A 803 -2.18 17.93 -38.79
CA ASP A 803 -2.33 17.06 -37.63
C ASP A 803 -0.97 16.65 -37.07
N LEU A 804 -0.01 16.38 -37.96
CA LEU A 804 1.37 16.09 -37.58
C LEU A 804 2.06 17.30 -36.94
N GLN A 805 1.80 18.50 -37.44
CA GLN A 805 2.25 19.76 -36.83
C GLN A 805 1.67 19.96 -35.43
N LEU A 806 0.38 19.66 -35.25
CA LEU A 806 -0.27 19.73 -33.95
C LEU A 806 0.32 18.70 -32.98
N LEU A 807 0.57 17.47 -33.43
CA LEU A 807 1.22 16.42 -32.65
C LEU A 807 2.61 16.89 -32.17
N ALA A 808 3.47 17.36 -33.09
CA ALA A 808 4.79 17.88 -32.76
C ALA A 808 4.75 19.06 -31.78
N ARG A 809 3.83 20.00 -31.99
CA ARG A 809 3.64 21.15 -31.08
C ARG A 809 3.18 20.72 -29.69
N SER A 810 2.19 19.85 -29.59
CA SER A 810 1.67 19.38 -28.30
C SER A 810 2.75 18.65 -27.49
N LEU A 811 3.58 17.85 -28.14
CA LEU A 811 4.70 17.16 -27.53
C LEU A 811 5.79 18.15 -27.07
N GLN A 812 6.09 19.16 -27.89
CA GLN A 812 7.00 20.23 -27.51
C GLN A 812 6.48 21.02 -26.30
N ASP A 813 5.19 21.33 -26.26
CA ASP A 813 4.54 22.05 -25.15
C ASP A 813 4.59 21.22 -23.87
N TRP A 814 4.32 19.90 -23.95
CA TRP A 814 4.46 18.98 -22.82
C TRP A 814 5.91 18.92 -22.32
N LEU A 815 6.89 18.73 -23.21
CA LEU A 815 8.32 18.72 -22.85
C LEU A 815 8.75 20.03 -22.19
N THR A 816 8.20 21.16 -22.64
CA THR A 816 8.57 22.49 -22.16
C THR A 816 7.94 22.81 -20.80
N THR A 817 6.68 22.44 -20.59
CA THR A 817 5.89 22.96 -19.46
C THR A 817 5.50 21.92 -18.41
N ILE A 818 5.47 20.64 -18.75
CA ILE A 818 4.92 19.58 -17.87
C ILE A 818 5.96 18.52 -17.53
N ALA A 819 6.69 17.99 -18.52
CA ALA A 819 7.52 16.79 -18.38
C ALA A 819 8.52 16.85 -17.22
N PHE A 820 9.06 18.04 -16.93
CA PHE A 820 10.05 18.27 -15.88
C PHE A 820 9.46 18.83 -14.57
N HIS A 821 8.16 19.10 -14.52
CA HIS A 821 7.40 19.25 -13.27
C HIS A 821 6.89 17.90 -12.74
N ASP A 822 6.76 16.92 -13.64
CA ASP A 822 6.36 15.53 -13.38
C ASP A 822 7.60 14.64 -13.08
N ILE A 823 8.42 15.09 -12.14
CA ILE A 823 9.66 14.44 -11.68
C ILE A 823 9.48 14.20 -10.18
N ASP A 824 9.40 12.94 -9.77
CA ASP A 824 9.25 12.58 -8.37
C ASP A 824 10.64 12.58 -7.69
N GLU A 825 11.69 12.17 -8.42
CA GLU A 825 13.09 12.12 -7.95
C GLU A 825 14.05 12.83 -8.92
N PRO A 826 15.12 13.51 -8.46
CA PRO A 826 16.03 14.30 -9.32
C PRO A 826 16.55 13.56 -10.57
N GLU A 827 16.81 12.28 -10.45
CA GLU A 827 17.20 11.35 -11.51
C GLU A 827 16.16 11.19 -12.62
N ASP A 828 14.86 11.28 -12.35
CA ASP A 828 13.79 11.12 -13.35
C ASP A 828 13.94 12.13 -14.50
N ALA A 829 14.61 13.26 -14.25
CA ALA A 829 15.00 14.22 -15.26
C ALA A 829 15.72 13.57 -16.44
N LEU A 830 16.63 12.61 -16.19
CA LEU A 830 17.39 11.94 -17.26
C LEU A 830 16.49 11.04 -18.12
N SER A 831 15.44 10.44 -17.54
CA SER A 831 14.42 9.71 -18.30
C SER A 831 13.61 10.65 -19.19
N ARG A 832 13.28 11.86 -18.72
CA ARG A 832 12.63 12.90 -19.55
C ARG A 832 13.54 13.40 -20.67
N TYR A 833 14.84 13.53 -20.41
CA TYR A 833 15.82 13.87 -21.44
C TYR A 833 15.97 12.80 -22.51
N SER A 834 15.69 11.52 -22.22
CA SER A 834 15.61 10.48 -23.25
C SER A 834 14.46 10.73 -24.22
N ILE A 835 13.29 11.13 -23.73
CA ILE A 835 12.14 11.48 -24.58
C ILE A 835 12.44 12.75 -25.38
N ALA A 836 13.04 13.77 -24.74
CA ALA A 836 13.49 14.98 -25.44
C ALA A 836 14.49 14.65 -26.55
N GLY A 837 15.45 13.76 -26.30
CA GLY A 837 16.42 13.27 -27.28
C GLY A 837 15.72 12.62 -28.48
N ARG A 838 14.80 11.67 -28.26
CA ARG A 838 14.02 11.04 -29.34
C ARG A 838 13.16 12.03 -30.11
N PHE A 839 12.54 13.00 -29.43
CA PHE A 839 11.83 14.11 -30.09
C PHE A 839 12.77 14.91 -31.00
N TYR A 840 13.98 15.25 -30.53
CA TYR A 840 14.95 15.94 -31.37
C TYR A 840 15.47 15.07 -32.52
N THR A 841 15.57 13.75 -32.36
CA THR A 841 15.86 12.81 -33.45
C THR A 841 14.80 12.91 -34.53
N ALA A 842 13.52 12.80 -34.17
CA ALA A 842 12.41 12.91 -35.12
C ALA A 842 12.39 14.27 -35.83
N MET A 843 12.73 15.36 -35.14
CA MET A 843 12.69 16.72 -35.69
C MET A 843 13.92 17.11 -36.53
N LEU A 844 15.11 16.60 -36.23
CA LEU A 844 16.38 17.03 -36.84
C LEU A 844 17.06 15.94 -37.69
N GLY A 845 16.65 14.69 -37.51
CA GLY A 845 17.32 13.49 -38.00
C GLY A 845 18.42 13.00 -37.04
N GLU A 846 18.56 11.68 -36.94
CA GLU A 846 19.53 10.98 -36.06
C GLU A 846 20.95 11.53 -36.23
N ASP A 847 21.46 11.58 -37.46
CA ASP A 847 22.82 12.05 -37.77
C ASP A 847 23.10 13.48 -37.31
N ASN A 848 22.12 14.37 -37.43
CA ASN A 848 22.28 15.77 -37.06
C ASN A 848 22.26 15.94 -35.55
N LEU A 849 21.34 15.26 -34.85
CA LEU A 849 21.30 15.27 -33.39
C LEU A 849 22.60 14.70 -32.81
N MET A 850 23.08 13.58 -33.34
CA MET A 850 24.31 12.93 -32.85
C MET A 850 25.53 13.84 -32.98
N LYS A 851 25.68 14.56 -34.10
CA LYS A 851 26.74 15.59 -34.25
C LYS A 851 26.63 16.70 -33.21
N LEU A 852 25.42 17.15 -32.89
CA LEU A 852 25.19 18.17 -31.87
C LEU A 852 25.53 17.65 -30.46
N ILE A 853 25.12 16.42 -30.13
CA ILE A 853 25.44 15.77 -28.85
C ILE A 853 26.95 15.58 -28.70
N ASP A 854 27.65 15.19 -29.76
CA ASP A 854 29.11 15.03 -29.75
C ASP A 854 29.83 16.36 -29.52
N SER A 855 29.25 17.48 -29.99
CA SER A 855 29.83 18.81 -29.86
C SER A 855 29.76 19.44 -28.46
N VAL A 856 28.95 18.90 -27.54
CA VAL A 856 28.77 19.46 -26.18
C VAL A 856 29.55 18.67 -25.11
N GLU A 857 29.96 19.34 -24.04
CA GLU A 857 30.52 18.70 -22.85
C GLU A 857 29.42 18.11 -21.95
N LEU A 858 29.77 17.08 -21.17
CA LEU A 858 28.93 16.61 -20.07
C LEU A 858 28.80 17.71 -18.98
N PRO A 859 27.66 17.81 -18.30
CA PRO A 859 27.49 18.77 -17.21
C PRO A 859 28.47 18.46 -16.07
N LYS A 860 29.02 19.52 -15.47
CA LYS A 860 30.01 19.44 -14.38
C LYS A 860 29.38 19.56 -12.98
N LYS A 861 28.12 20.01 -12.91
CA LYS A 861 27.35 20.24 -11.68
C LYS A 861 25.88 19.92 -11.91
N ASN A 862 25.17 19.59 -10.84
CA ASN A 862 23.73 19.34 -10.82
C ASN A 862 22.98 20.50 -10.12
N ASP A 863 23.17 21.72 -10.63
CA ASP A 863 22.57 22.95 -10.08
C ASP A 863 21.43 23.51 -10.96
N ARG A 864 21.07 22.80 -12.02
CA ARG A 864 20.03 23.22 -12.96
C ARG A 864 18.63 22.98 -12.37
N ASN A 865 17.79 24.01 -12.42
CA ASN A 865 16.35 23.83 -12.23
C ASN A 865 15.72 23.30 -13.53
N HIS A 866 15.49 21.99 -13.61
CA HIS A 866 14.96 21.33 -14.80
C HIS A 866 13.52 21.73 -15.16
N ALA A 867 12.73 22.17 -14.20
CA ALA A 867 11.36 22.65 -14.42
C ALA A 867 11.30 23.99 -15.17
N LYS A 868 12.40 24.77 -15.19
CA LYS A 868 12.47 26.08 -15.86
C LYS A 868 13.04 25.96 -17.27
N ARG A 869 12.21 25.51 -18.22
CA ARG A 869 12.55 25.47 -19.65
C ARG A 869 12.06 26.74 -20.37
N ILE A 870 12.83 27.21 -21.35
CA ILE A 870 12.55 28.42 -22.14
C ILE A 870 11.90 28.13 -23.50
N GLY A 871 11.81 26.85 -23.90
CA GLY A 871 11.21 26.42 -25.16
C GLY A 871 12.03 26.75 -26.42
N GLY A 872 11.58 26.24 -27.57
CA GLY A 872 12.17 26.50 -28.89
C GLY A 872 13.61 25.97 -29.09
N LEU A 873 14.28 26.44 -30.15
CA LEU A 873 15.66 26.03 -30.50
C LEU A 873 16.70 26.41 -29.43
N ALA A 874 16.45 27.46 -28.65
CA ALA A 874 17.33 27.83 -27.55
C ALA A 874 17.32 26.76 -26.43
N GLN A 875 16.19 26.09 -26.22
CA GLN A 875 16.09 24.99 -25.27
C GLN A 875 16.92 23.77 -25.68
N LEU A 876 17.03 23.49 -26.98
CA LEU A 876 17.84 22.37 -27.49
C LEU A 876 19.29 22.47 -26.99
N GLN A 877 19.93 23.64 -27.14
CA GLN A 877 21.31 23.85 -26.69
C GLN A 877 21.48 23.63 -25.18
N LEU A 878 20.45 23.97 -24.40
CA LEU A 878 20.42 23.74 -22.97
C LEU A 878 20.18 22.27 -22.62
N ASP A 879 19.52 21.50 -23.46
CA ASP A 879 19.18 20.09 -23.22
C ASP A 879 20.29 19.14 -23.64
N LEU A 880 21.03 19.45 -24.71
CA LEU A 880 22.06 18.57 -25.28
C LEU A 880 23.04 17.98 -24.24
N PRO A 881 23.59 18.74 -23.26
CA PRO A 881 24.46 18.16 -22.23
C PRO A 881 23.76 17.10 -21.37
N PHE A 882 22.48 17.27 -21.10
CA PHE A 882 21.69 16.34 -20.29
C PHE A 882 21.13 15.16 -21.10
N VAL A 883 20.87 15.35 -22.40
CA VAL A 883 20.64 14.23 -23.33
C VAL A 883 21.90 13.36 -23.40
N LYS A 884 23.09 13.99 -23.51
CA LYS A 884 24.38 13.27 -23.46
C LYS A 884 24.61 12.55 -22.13
N LEU A 885 24.16 13.12 -21.02
CA LEU A 885 24.21 12.49 -19.69
C LEU A 885 23.16 11.36 -19.52
N SER A 886 22.11 11.32 -20.33
CA SER A 886 20.98 10.41 -20.13
C SER A 886 21.35 8.96 -20.44
N VAL A 887 21.45 8.14 -19.38
CA VAL A 887 21.61 6.68 -19.50
C VAL A 887 20.45 6.05 -20.30
N PRO A 888 19.17 6.39 -20.05
CA PRO A 888 18.05 5.86 -20.84
C PRO A 888 18.15 6.18 -22.34
N PHE A 889 18.59 7.39 -22.72
CA PHE A 889 18.76 7.77 -24.14
C PHE A 889 19.72 6.81 -24.87
N TRP A 890 20.93 6.64 -24.34
CA TRP A 890 21.93 5.78 -24.97
C TRP A 890 21.54 4.30 -24.95
N SER A 891 20.86 3.84 -23.90
CA SER A 891 20.34 2.48 -23.87
C SER A 891 19.26 2.26 -24.92
N ALA A 892 18.34 3.22 -25.11
CA ALA A 892 17.29 3.14 -26.12
C ALA A 892 17.88 3.10 -27.53
N GLN A 893 18.89 3.92 -27.83
CA GLN A 893 19.61 3.88 -29.12
C GLN A 893 20.21 2.49 -29.41
N LEU A 894 20.75 1.82 -28.40
CA LEU A 894 21.24 0.44 -28.57
C LEU A 894 20.09 -0.54 -28.83
N MET A 895 18.97 -0.41 -28.13
CA MET A 895 17.82 -1.31 -28.33
C MET A 895 17.19 -1.12 -29.72
N GLU A 896 17.03 0.13 -30.17
CA GLU A 896 16.55 0.49 -31.50
C GLU A 896 17.47 -0.05 -32.61
N LEU A 897 18.79 -0.06 -32.39
CA LEU A 897 19.75 -0.68 -33.31
C LEU A 897 19.40 -2.15 -33.57
N PHE A 898 19.10 -2.93 -32.52
CA PHE A 898 18.75 -4.34 -32.66
C PHE A 898 17.43 -4.56 -33.41
N GLU A 899 16.46 -3.65 -33.26
CA GLU A 899 15.19 -3.73 -33.97
C GLU A 899 15.34 -3.41 -35.47
N ARG A 900 16.16 -2.40 -35.80
CA ARG A 900 16.50 -2.00 -37.17
C ARG A 900 17.30 -3.09 -37.89
N GLU A 901 18.31 -3.64 -37.20
CA GLU A 901 19.31 -4.54 -37.77
C GLU A 901 18.92 -6.02 -37.66
N ARG A 902 17.81 -6.44 -38.30
CA ARG A 902 17.27 -7.80 -38.12
C ARG A 902 18.18 -8.94 -38.61
N THR A 903 19.10 -8.69 -39.55
CA THR A 903 19.93 -9.73 -40.19
C THR A 903 21.44 -9.53 -40.05
N THR A 904 21.92 -8.29 -39.94
CA THR A 904 23.35 -7.95 -39.83
C THR A 904 23.53 -6.92 -38.74
N LEU A 905 24.46 -7.13 -37.79
CA LEU A 905 24.68 -6.24 -36.65
C LEU A 905 26.04 -5.50 -36.75
N ASP A 906 26.05 -4.17 -36.66
CA ASP A 906 27.30 -3.42 -36.49
C ASP A 906 27.82 -3.54 -35.05
N LYS A 907 28.71 -4.52 -34.86
CA LYS A 907 29.36 -4.79 -33.57
C LYS A 907 30.18 -3.61 -33.04
N LYS A 908 30.72 -2.74 -33.91
CA LYS A 908 31.46 -1.55 -33.48
C LYS A 908 30.52 -0.50 -32.91
N GLN A 909 29.36 -0.32 -33.55
CA GLN A 909 28.33 0.58 -33.04
C GLN A 909 27.78 0.11 -31.70
N VAL A 910 27.55 -1.21 -31.52
CA VAL A 910 27.17 -1.81 -30.23
C VAL A 910 28.19 -1.46 -29.14
N ALA A 911 29.48 -1.68 -29.40
CA ALA A 911 30.54 -1.37 -28.44
C ALA A 911 30.64 0.14 -28.13
N ALA A 912 30.42 0.99 -29.14
CA ALA A 912 30.43 2.44 -28.98
C ALA A 912 29.26 2.92 -28.09
N LEU A 913 28.04 2.46 -28.35
CA LEU A 913 26.87 2.78 -27.54
C LEU A 913 26.99 2.25 -26.11
N ALA A 914 27.50 1.02 -25.94
CA ALA A 914 27.74 0.44 -24.61
C ALA A 914 28.74 1.26 -23.79
N LYS A 915 29.79 1.77 -24.45
CA LYS A 915 30.73 2.69 -23.84
C LYS A 915 30.08 4.02 -23.44
N GLN A 916 29.19 4.58 -24.27
CA GLN A 916 28.48 5.82 -23.93
C GLN A 916 27.56 5.64 -22.73
N VAL A 917 26.81 4.54 -22.65
CA VAL A 917 25.97 4.21 -21.48
C VAL A 917 26.80 4.20 -20.19
N LYS A 918 27.99 3.57 -20.22
CA LYS A 918 28.90 3.58 -19.07
C LYS A 918 29.41 4.98 -18.70
N ILE A 919 29.83 5.77 -19.70
CA ILE A 919 30.29 7.14 -19.48
C ILE A 919 29.18 7.99 -18.84
N SER A 920 27.96 7.89 -19.35
CA SER A 920 26.79 8.59 -18.83
C SER A 920 26.44 8.15 -17.42
N TYR A 921 26.51 6.86 -17.11
CA TYR A 921 26.27 6.34 -15.75
C TYR A 921 27.32 6.84 -14.75
N ASP A 922 28.62 6.74 -15.08
CA ASP A 922 29.68 7.21 -14.19
C ASP A 922 29.57 8.73 -13.94
N ALA A 923 29.20 9.50 -14.97
CA ALA A 923 28.99 10.94 -14.86
C ALA A 923 27.72 11.30 -14.07
N SER A 924 26.61 10.59 -14.26
CA SER A 924 25.38 10.83 -13.48
C SER A 924 25.61 10.51 -12.00
N LYS A 925 26.34 9.43 -11.73
CA LYS A 925 26.80 9.05 -10.40
C LYS A 925 27.64 10.14 -9.74
N ALA A 926 28.63 10.69 -10.45
CA ALA A 926 29.45 11.79 -9.93
C ALA A 926 28.65 13.07 -9.61
N LEU A 927 27.47 13.22 -10.20
CA LEU A 927 26.54 14.33 -9.98
C LEU A 927 25.49 14.06 -8.89
N GLY A 928 25.52 12.88 -8.26
CA GLY A 928 24.51 12.46 -7.29
C GLY A 928 23.15 12.13 -7.91
N LEU A 929 23.12 11.79 -9.20
CA LEU A 929 21.94 11.35 -9.96
C LEU A 929 21.96 9.83 -10.16
N GLU A 930 22.27 9.08 -9.09
CA GLU A 930 22.25 7.62 -9.09
C GLU A 930 20.81 7.11 -8.98
N HIS A 931 20.42 6.17 -9.83
CA HIS A 931 19.09 5.56 -9.77
C HIS A 931 19.12 4.11 -10.22
N ASN A 932 18.25 3.26 -9.65
CA ASN A 932 18.19 1.82 -9.91
C ASN A 932 17.91 1.51 -11.39
N LEU A 933 17.11 2.34 -12.06
CA LEU A 933 16.87 2.19 -13.51
C LEU A 933 18.15 2.35 -14.32
N PHE A 934 19.06 3.24 -13.91
CA PHE A 934 20.31 3.47 -14.66
C PHE A 934 21.32 2.35 -14.44
N GLU A 935 21.41 1.80 -13.22
CA GLU A 935 22.21 0.60 -12.94
C GLU A 935 21.66 -0.60 -13.75
N ARG A 936 20.33 -0.77 -13.79
CA ARG A 936 19.65 -1.78 -14.63
C ARG A 936 19.98 -1.60 -16.12
N ASN A 937 19.84 -0.39 -16.66
CA ASN A 937 20.12 -0.12 -18.08
C ASN A 937 21.60 -0.37 -18.42
N LEU A 938 22.53 0.05 -17.55
CA LEU A 938 23.95 -0.24 -17.70
C LEU A 938 24.21 -1.75 -17.72
N HIS A 939 23.61 -2.50 -16.79
CA HIS A 939 23.73 -3.95 -16.76
C HIS A 939 23.26 -4.61 -18.06
N LEU A 940 22.04 -4.27 -18.53
CA LEU A 940 21.51 -4.87 -19.76
C LEU A 940 22.41 -4.59 -20.96
N VAL A 941 22.88 -3.36 -21.08
CA VAL A 941 23.82 -2.95 -22.14
C VAL A 941 25.15 -3.69 -22.04
N GLN A 942 25.67 -3.93 -20.83
CA GLN A 942 26.88 -4.72 -20.62
C GLN A 942 26.68 -6.20 -20.94
N VAL A 943 25.51 -6.78 -20.63
CA VAL A 943 25.16 -8.15 -21.05
C VAL A 943 25.12 -8.25 -22.57
N ILE A 944 24.42 -7.33 -23.25
CA ILE A 944 24.35 -7.27 -24.71
C ILE A 944 25.76 -7.18 -25.31
N SER A 945 26.56 -6.22 -24.84
CA SER A 945 27.93 -6.02 -25.31
C SER A 945 28.81 -7.24 -25.07
N ALA A 946 28.71 -7.88 -23.91
CA ALA A 946 29.49 -9.07 -23.58
C ALA A 946 29.17 -10.24 -24.52
N VAL A 947 27.88 -10.48 -24.80
CA VAL A 947 27.47 -11.56 -25.71
C VAL A 947 27.91 -11.26 -27.14
N VAL A 948 27.71 -10.04 -27.64
CA VAL A 948 28.07 -9.66 -29.02
C VAL A 948 29.59 -9.66 -29.25
N ALA A 949 30.35 -9.19 -28.26
CA ALA A 949 31.82 -9.13 -28.29
C ALA A 949 32.49 -10.45 -27.89
N GLN A 950 31.72 -11.46 -27.48
CA GLN A 950 32.20 -12.75 -26.98
C GLN A 950 33.09 -12.65 -25.72
N ASP A 951 32.76 -11.72 -24.83
CA ASP A 951 33.47 -11.50 -23.56
C ASP A 951 32.85 -12.36 -22.43
N ALA A 952 33.42 -13.54 -22.21
CA ALA A 952 32.96 -14.46 -21.18
C ALA A 952 33.15 -13.92 -19.74
N ASN A 953 34.18 -13.12 -19.51
CA ASN A 953 34.50 -12.63 -18.17
C ASN A 953 33.48 -11.57 -17.74
N LEU A 954 33.21 -10.61 -18.63
CA LEU A 954 32.19 -9.59 -18.36
C LEU A 954 30.81 -10.23 -18.20
N LEU A 955 30.45 -11.22 -19.03
CA LEU A 955 29.17 -11.92 -18.88
C LEU A 955 29.06 -12.62 -17.52
N ARG A 956 30.09 -13.34 -17.09
CA ARG A 956 30.10 -13.99 -15.76
C ARG A 956 29.93 -12.99 -14.63
N GLU A 957 30.67 -11.87 -14.69
CA GLU A 957 30.55 -10.78 -13.71
C GLU A 957 29.11 -10.25 -13.63
N ARG A 958 28.49 -9.98 -14.79
CA ARG A 958 27.12 -9.46 -14.84
C ARG A 958 26.09 -10.46 -14.32
N LEU A 959 26.21 -11.75 -14.64
CA LEU A 959 25.27 -12.76 -14.14
C LEU A 959 25.43 -13.03 -12.63
N LYS A 960 26.65 -12.94 -12.08
CA LYS A 960 26.86 -12.95 -10.63
C LYS A 960 26.15 -11.78 -9.96
N TRP A 961 26.26 -10.59 -10.53
CA TRP A 961 25.56 -9.41 -10.01
C TRP A 961 24.04 -9.58 -10.04
N VAL A 962 23.46 -10.20 -11.08
CA VAL A 962 22.01 -10.54 -11.09
C VAL A 962 21.63 -11.48 -9.95
N LYS A 963 22.44 -12.51 -9.70
CA LYS A 963 22.22 -13.46 -8.59
C LYS A 963 22.33 -12.77 -7.24
N GLU A 964 23.31 -11.90 -7.06
CA GLU A 964 23.54 -11.14 -5.83
C GLU A 964 22.42 -10.14 -5.55
N LYS A 965 21.87 -9.48 -6.58
CA LYS A 965 20.76 -8.54 -6.43
C LYS A 965 19.44 -9.25 -6.14
N ASP A 966 19.24 -10.48 -6.59
CA ASP A 966 18.01 -11.26 -6.38
C ASP A 966 16.72 -10.53 -6.84
N ASP A 967 16.80 -9.70 -7.88
CA ASP A 967 15.67 -8.95 -8.42
C ASP A 967 15.02 -9.74 -9.59
N LYS A 968 13.71 -9.99 -9.50
CA LYS A 968 12.95 -10.68 -10.55
C LYS A 968 12.96 -9.94 -11.90
N ARG A 969 12.72 -8.63 -11.91
CA ARG A 969 12.69 -7.82 -13.15
C ARG A 969 14.04 -7.91 -13.85
N LEU A 970 15.11 -7.85 -13.06
CA LEU A 970 16.47 -7.95 -13.56
C LEU A 970 16.76 -9.32 -14.20
N ARG A 971 16.29 -10.41 -13.58
CA ARG A 971 16.36 -11.76 -14.15
C ARG A 971 15.59 -11.87 -15.46
N ASP A 972 14.37 -11.31 -15.48
CA ASP A 972 13.48 -11.35 -16.65
C ASP A 972 14.08 -10.62 -17.86
N ASP A 973 14.58 -9.41 -17.66
CA ASP A 973 15.20 -8.62 -18.73
C ASP A 973 16.52 -9.23 -19.20
N THR A 974 17.33 -9.74 -18.27
CA THR A 974 18.60 -10.41 -18.62
C THR A 974 18.32 -11.64 -19.48
N ALA A 975 17.36 -12.47 -19.07
CA ALA A 975 16.93 -13.63 -19.82
C ALA A 975 16.35 -13.26 -21.20
N GLN A 976 15.55 -12.19 -21.27
CA GLN A 976 15.03 -11.69 -22.54
C GLN A 976 16.17 -11.36 -23.50
N TRP A 977 17.12 -10.53 -23.06
CA TRP A 977 18.22 -10.08 -23.92
C TRP A 977 19.17 -11.21 -24.32
N LEU A 978 19.43 -12.18 -23.45
CA LEU A 978 20.19 -13.38 -23.83
C LEU A 978 19.53 -14.16 -24.99
N GLY A 979 18.19 -14.18 -25.05
CA GLY A 979 17.45 -14.76 -26.17
C GLY A 979 17.49 -13.86 -27.41
N ASP A 980 17.20 -12.57 -27.25
CA ASP A 980 17.07 -11.62 -28.36
C ASP A 980 18.38 -11.47 -29.14
N VAL A 981 19.54 -11.44 -28.47
CA VAL A 981 20.85 -11.30 -29.13
C VAL A 981 21.36 -12.58 -29.81
N ALA A 982 20.74 -13.74 -29.56
CA ALA A 982 21.24 -15.05 -29.99
C ALA A 982 21.51 -15.12 -31.51
N ARG A 983 20.67 -14.46 -32.32
CA ARG A 983 20.76 -14.43 -33.79
C ARG A 983 22.06 -13.83 -34.36
N PHE A 984 22.79 -13.05 -33.57
CA PHE A 984 23.99 -12.34 -34.03
C PHE A 984 25.30 -13.00 -33.62
N VAL A 985 25.23 -14.15 -32.95
CA VAL A 985 26.42 -14.85 -32.46
C VAL A 985 26.49 -16.29 -32.96
N PRO A 986 27.71 -16.82 -33.16
CA PRO A 986 27.93 -18.23 -33.48
C PRO A 986 27.32 -19.17 -32.43
N LEU A 987 26.83 -20.33 -32.87
CA LEU A 987 26.14 -21.30 -32.01
C LEU A 987 27.06 -21.91 -30.93
N ASP A 988 28.35 -22.11 -31.23
CA ASP A 988 29.38 -22.58 -30.30
C ASP A 988 29.62 -21.58 -29.17
N TRP A 989 29.75 -20.29 -29.49
CA TRP A 989 29.80 -19.24 -28.48
C TRP A 989 28.51 -19.18 -27.66
N TYR A 990 27.35 -19.30 -28.31
CA TYR A 990 26.08 -19.27 -27.58
C TYR A 990 25.93 -20.43 -26.59
N GLN A 991 26.45 -21.62 -26.91
CA GLN A 991 26.52 -22.71 -25.94
C GLN A 991 27.33 -22.34 -24.70
N GLN A 992 28.44 -21.61 -24.88
CA GLN A 992 29.22 -21.08 -23.77
C GLN A 992 28.44 -20.03 -22.96
N VAL A 993 27.66 -19.16 -23.61
CA VAL A 993 26.75 -18.20 -22.93
C VAL A 993 25.76 -18.94 -22.02
N ILE A 994 25.14 -20.02 -22.51
CA ILE A 994 24.18 -20.81 -21.71
C ILE A 994 24.88 -21.57 -20.57
N GLN A 995 26.10 -22.07 -20.80
CA GLN A 995 26.89 -22.67 -19.74
C GLN A 995 27.22 -21.63 -18.65
N ILE A 996 27.58 -20.40 -19.03
CA ILE A 996 27.82 -19.29 -18.09
C ILE A 996 26.54 -18.96 -17.31
N TRP A 997 25.37 -18.95 -17.95
CA TRP A 997 24.08 -18.79 -17.25
C TRP A 997 23.86 -19.86 -16.18
N LYS A 998 24.11 -21.13 -16.52
CA LYS A 998 24.02 -22.23 -15.56
C LYS A 998 25.02 -22.08 -14.41
N ASP A 999 26.28 -21.76 -14.72
CA ASP A 999 27.33 -21.70 -13.72
C ASP A 999 27.07 -20.58 -12.70
N GLU A 1000 26.60 -19.43 -13.17
CA GLU A 1000 26.52 -18.22 -12.34
C GLU A 1000 25.14 -17.99 -11.73
N LEU A 1001 24.04 -18.21 -12.46
CA LEU A 1001 22.68 -17.84 -12.05
C LEU A 1001 21.74 -19.05 -11.89
N ASN A 1002 21.69 -19.96 -12.87
CA ASN A 1002 20.83 -21.16 -12.91
C ASN A 1002 19.36 -20.93 -12.51
N TYR A 1003 18.73 -19.84 -12.94
CA TYR A 1003 17.35 -19.54 -12.54
C TYR A 1003 16.34 -20.33 -13.38
N LYS A 1004 15.78 -21.39 -12.78
CA LYS A 1004 14.88 -22.36 -13.43
C LYS A 1004 13.77 -21.72 -14.28
N PRO A 1005 13.01 -20.71 -13.81
CA PRO A 1005 11.88 -20.18 -14.57
C PRO A 1005 12.24 -19.56 -15.91
N LYS A 1006 13.50 -19.20 -16.20
CA LYS A 1006 13.84 -18.36 -17.36
C LYS A 1006 14.55 -19.08 -18.50
N TYR A 1007 14.82 -20.38 -18.37
CA TYR A 1007 15.43 -21.13 -19.46
C TYR A 1007 14.57 -21.12 -20.74
N TYR A 1008 13.27 -21.39 -20.61
CA TYR A 1008 12.36 -21.35 -21.76
C TYR A 1008 12.05 -19.94 -22.23
N TRP A 1009 12.14 -18.93 -21.36
CA TRP A 1009 12.09 -17.54 -21.81
C TRP A 1009 13.22 -17.22 -22.78
N ILE A 1010 14.47 -17.53 -22.41
CA ILE A 1010 15.62 -17.35 -23.29
C ILE A 1010 15.43 -18.14 -24.61
N ALA A 1011 14.93 -19.38 -24.52
CA ALA A 1011 14.66 -20.24 -25.68
C ALA A 1011 13.63 -19.64 -26.65
N TRP A 1012 12.44 -19.27 -26.14
CA TRP A 1012 11.38 -18.70 -26.95
C TRP A 1012 11.78 -17.34 -27.51
N ARG A 1013 12.46 -16.48 -26.74
CA ARG A 1013 12.98 -15.21 -27.25
C ARG A 1013 13.98 -15.40 -28.39
N ALA A 1014 14.89 -16.38 -28.31
CA ALA A 1014 15.76 -16.72 -29.42
C ALA A 1014 14.97 -17.20 -30.65
N ALA A 1015 13.95 -18.04 -30.47
CA ALA A 1015 13.12 -18.54 -31.57
C ALA A 1015 12.33 -17.41 -32.28
N LEU A 1016 11.65 -16.56 -31.49
CA LEU A 1016 10.85 -15.44 -31.99
C LEU A 1016 11.73 -14.40 -32.70
N ASN A 1017 13.00 -14.29 -32.31
CA ASN A 1017 14.00 -13.45 -32.96
C ASN A 1017 14.83 -14.17 -34.04
N SER A 1018 14.25 -15.16 -34.74
CA SER A 1018 14.88 -15.82 -35.89
C SER A 1018 16.18 -16.60 -35.61
N ALA A 1019 16.35 -17.12 -34.39
CA ALA A 1019 17.45 -18.02 -34.01
C ALA A 1019 16.96 -19.40 -33.50
N PRO A 1020 16.20 -20.18 -34.32
CA PRO A 1020 15.60 -21.45 -33.87
C PRO A 1020 16.63 -22.52 -33.48
N GLN A 1021 17.82 -22.52 -34.08
CA GLN A 1021 18.88 -23.46 -33.70
C GLN A 1021 19.42 -23.19 -32.29
N HIS A 1022 19.64 -21.91 -31.96
CA HIS A 1022 20.02 -21.45 -30.63
C HIS A 1022 18.92 -21.76 -29.60
N ALA A 1023 17.67 -21.51 -29.97
CA ALA A 1023 16.50 -21.83 -29.16
C ALA A 1023 16.42 -23.33 -28.79
N LEU A 1024 16.56 -24.22 -29.77
CA LEU A 1024 16.55 -25.67 -29.52
C LEU A 1024 17.73 -26.11 -28.66
N LYS A 1025 18.89 -25.44 -28.78
CA LYS A 1025 20.07 -25.78 -28.00
C LYS A 1025 19.87 -25.47 -26.52
N ILE A 1026 19.28 -24.32 -26.19
CA ILE A 1026 18.98 -24.01 -24.80
C ILE A 1026 17.79 -24.82 -24.25
N ALA A 1027 16.76 -25.09 -25.06
CA ALA A 1027 15.66 -25.94 -24.65
C ALA A 1027 16.14 -27.38 -24.33
N GLU A 1028 17.04 -27.93 -25.14
CA GLU A 1028 17.71 -29.21 -24.86
C GLU A 1028 18.49 -29.16 -23.53
N PHE A 1029 19.22 -28.07 -23.31
CA PHE A 1029 19.96 -27.85 -22.07
C PHE A 1029 19.02 -27.83 -20.85
N ALA A 1030 17.92 -27.09 -20.94
CA ALA A 1030 16.92 -26.95 -19.88
C ALA A 1030 16.26 -28.30 -19.55
N LYS A 1031 15.87 -29.07 -20.58
CA LYS A 1031 15.35 -30.43 -20.45
C LYS A 1031 16.33 -31.33 -19.69
N ASN A 1032 17.62 -31.27 -20.00
CA ASN A 1032 18.63 -32.10 -19.36
C ASN A 1032 18.93 -31.67 -17.92
N GLU A 1033 18.93 -30.37 -17.65
CA GLU A 1033 19.13 -29.81 -16.30
C GLU A 1033 17.96 -30.13 -15.37
N PHE A 1034 16.72 -30.00 -15.85
CA PHE A 1034 15.50 -30.22 -15.07
C PHE A 1034 14.76 -31.49 -15.50
N LYS A 1035 15.49 -32.59 -15.67
CA LYS A 1035 14.97 -33.89 -16.16
C LYS A 1035 13.80 -34.47 -15.35
N ASP A 1036 13.71 -34.10 -14.06
CA ASP A 1036 12.64 -34.58 -13.16
C ASP A 1036 11.35 -33.76 -13.32
N ASP A 1037 11.41 -32.64 -14.04
CA ASP A 1037 10.23 -31.84 -14.39
C ASP A 1037 9.76 -32.17 -15.81
N LEU A 1038 8.70 -32.98 -15.90
CA LEU A 1038 8.14 -33.40 -17.19
C LEU A 1038 7.73 -32.22 -18.09
N SER A 1039 7.37 -31.05 -17.53
CA SER A 1039 7.02 -29.88 -18.33
C SER A 1039 8.18 -29.40 -19.20
N PHE A 1040 9.41 -29.54 -18.71
CA PHE A 1040 10.60 -29.15 -19.45
C PHE A 1040 10.90 -30.13 -20.57
N THR A 1041 10.58 -31.41 -20.42
CA THR A 1041 10.72 -32.36 -21.54
C THR A 1041 9.66 -32.13 -22.61
N GLU A 1042 8.41 -31.95 -22.20
CA GLU A 1042 7.28 -31.70 -23.10
C GLU A 1042 7.46 -30.43 -23.93
N GLU A 1043 7.91 -29.35 -23.30
CA GLU A 1043 8.15 -28.07 -23.99
C GLU A 1043 9.28 -28.18 -25.04
N TYR A 1044 10.36 -28.89 -24.73
CA TYR A 1044 11.44 -29.12 -25.69
C TYR A 1044 10.96 -29.92 -26.91
N GLU A 1045 10.22 -31.01 -26.71
CA GLU A 1045 9.70 -31.81 -27.82
C GLU A 1045 8.69 -31.01 -28.66
N PHE A 1046 7.91 -30.14 -28.01
CA PHE A 1046 7.01 -29.20 -28.69
C PHE A 1046 7.77 -28.19 -29.56
N MET A 1047 8.78 -27.50 -29.02
CA MET A 1047 9.63 -26.58 -29.79
C MET A 1047 10.31 -27.30 -30.97
N LYS A 1048 10.81 -28.52 -30.73
CA LYS A 1048 11.45 -29.34 -31.76
C LYS A 1048 10.49 -29.69 -32.88
N ALA A 1049 9.27 -30.12 -32.57
CA ALA A 1049 8.24 -30.40 -33.57
C ALA A 1049 7.86 -29.14 -34.37
N LEU A 1050 7.69 -28.01 -33.67
CA LEU A 1050 7.32 -26.74 -34.27
C LEU A 1050 8.38 -26.24 -35.27
N PHE A 1051 9.67 -26.37 -34.93
CA PHE A 1051 10.77 -25.88 -35.77
C PHE A 1051 11.30 -26.91 -36.78
N ALA A 1052 10.94 -28.20 -36.66
CA ALA A 1052 11.26 -29.22 -37.65
C ALA A 1052 10.41 -29.13 -38.91
N THR A 1053 9.23 -28.51 -38.83
CA THR A 1053 8.33 -28.33 -39.98
C THR A 1053 8.90 -27.24 -40.88
N PRO A 1054 9.23 -27.50 -42.16
CA PRO A 1054 9.61 -26.44 -43.07
C PRO A 1054 8.45 -25.44 -43.13
N LYS A 1055 8.70 -24.17 -42.80
CA LYS A 1055 7.71 -23.11 -43.09
C LYS A 1055 7.36 -23.26 -44.57
N ALA A 1056 6.12 -23.64 -44.88
CA ALA A 1056 5.63 -23.63 -46.25
C ALA A 1056 5.98 -22.25 -46.82
N ALA A 1057 6.72 -22.23 -47.94
CA ALA A 1057 7.11 -20.97 -48.56
C ALA A 1057 5.82 -20.18 -48.85
N VAL A 1058 5.67 -19.04 -48.18
CA VAL A 1058 4.69 -18.04 -48.59
C VAL A 1058 5.04 -17.73 -50.05
N PRO A 1059 4.10 -17.89 -51.01
CA PRO A 1059 4.37 -17.60 -52.41
C PRO A 1059 4.95 -16.21 -52.51
N ALA A 1060 6.10 -16.06 -53.17
CA ALA A 1060 6.65 -14.74 -53.45
C ALA A 1060 5.55 -13.91 -54.12
N PRO A 1061 5.34 -12.64 -53.69
CA PRO A 1061 4.36 -11.80 -54.35
C PRO A 1061 4.67 -11.77 -55.84
N GLU A 1062 3.72 -12.18 -56.67
CA GLU A 1062 3.84 -12.09 -58.11
C GLU A 1062 4.27 -10.66 -58.44
N LYS A 1063 5.43 -10.52 -59.10
CA LYS A 1063 5.82 -9.26 -59.71
C LYS A 1063 4.67 -8.84 -60.62
N LYS A 1064 3.87 -7.87 -60.19
CA LYS A 1064 2.92 -7.19 -61.06
C LYS A 1064 3.71 -6.69 -62.27
N ALA A 1065 3.39 -7.23 -63.43
CA ALA A 1065 3.91 -6.74 -64.70
C ALA A 1065 3.58 -5.25 -64.82
N GLU A 1066 4.59 -4.45 -65.19
CA GLU A 1066 4.39 -3.04 -65.52
C GLU A 1066 3.31 -2.92 -66.60
N PRO A 1067 2.34 -2.00 -66.45
CA PRO A 1067 1.38 -1.72 -67.50
C PRO A 1067 2.11 -1.13 -68.71
N ALA A 1068 1.96 -1.78 -69.86
CA ALA A 1068 2.49 -1.33 -71.14
C ALA A 1068 1.99 0.10 -71.44
N ALA A 1069 2.93 1.00 -71.73
CA ALA A 1069 2.65 2.36 -72.17
C ALA A 1069 1.82 2.34 -73.46
N VAL A 1070 0.63 2.95 -73.41
CA VAL A 1070 -0.16 3.28 -74.60
C VAL A 1070 0.41 4.57 -75.19
N LYS A 1071 0.81 4.50 -76.47
CA LYS A 1071 1.22 5.64 -77.29
C LYS A 1071 0.04 6.45 -77.78
#